data_AF-A0A9N9CZV5-F1
#
_entry.id   AF-A0A9N9CZV5-F1
#
_cell.length_a   1.000
_cell.length_b   1.000
_cell.length_c   1.000
_cell.angle_alpha   90.00
_cell.angle_beta   90.00
_cell.angle_gamma   90.00
#
_symmetry.space_group_name_H-M   'P 1'
#
loop_
_entity.id
_entity.type
_entity.pdbx_description
1 polymer ?
#
loop_
_entity_poly.entity_id
_entity_poly.type
_entity_poly.pdbx_seq_one_letter_code
_entity_poly.pdbx_strand_id
1 'polypeptide(L)'
;MVPVFVRYLGCLVLLMFLPQTHSLFQREKYTTSALYLLKDVGLGDISGTVAAFADFNSDKYTDLFVLSSDQRSLSVYLWDHADYKFNISPSANITISPNEENSFIITNILPGDYDYDGNLDILVMGQTNPSSNDRKKEPLFMRVYFGYGNDTFNPNFINVPSATYQQPIPFDFDGDMKIDLIGHSFDKGVNELSIWQNIYNNGTTDLFQVKPLPLQPASDVPPCILSEPHSNAFIDLNGDCRSDLFLTCQDTSGKISYQIWTSTINGYVFSKFGDLPQGVGQISFADMDGDGTLDMVFPVCNNGCKIHVAYNNQIPLCENKNSKNCRKVSELCIADDNFSFDMTTDASNSNYVVLDLQDELPTGEDIVLLDPDFNGILPVSLRIGDYNLDGYPDLLVVTSNGKESHVTLLESILCTTRKCHGLAAASQRRTFVKVNDGAQPLYNIKTAKNAAFLDLDEDGTMDIMVFTATHDKTAARDIQMIHNNYFNDAFFLKTLVLNGVGHKQNFGVNYPGAEFKFTVLDTSGRKRANQVAQYSQSGYLSLQTPYSLFGLGRTNNYVEELFVGVSRNQSSYYTSLAGVIPNSQLIIVPYQPEGVDNPTSWSIELYIHPGDWVPWVLMILIIVTIILAIVVFILNYIEKREDEYEKRKASRFINFDALEKDKEIVKKAAVRGKIKLVDYVTCLYAIRVINYDEDENEIKIKAVKRFPDLMGFYKKKNEANEELEKIKSNRELINQCQYEIETQEDDVENILLIGRTGGGKSTLANVISNTDEFGESGSSVSKTKRFQTKDFTWNRTKYRIVDTIGVGDTKKTEEEVLYMIGEAVHSMKKGIKQVFVIIGGRFTKEEVETFDLLQKAIFESGITKYTTIVRTRFEDFENPEECNKGKENLKKENENISKLVKSCNDIVYVNNPPLSKRRLEDNKKDRESSRKILLEYLNYCGDNYKVDNWDNICVRVNDFMNVKNLKVKEYEDIARASSLNVITENRIKREIKEMEKRVIEEVKEVRNQSRETEVHARVKIPLLADIELLTKVKGCSIT
;
A
#
# COMPACT_ATOMS: atom_id res chain seq x y z
N MET A 1 -20.46 58.41 23.86
CA MET A 1 -19.59 57.30 23.42
C MET A 1 -19.41 56.32 24.59
N VAL A 2 -20.43 55.52 24.91
CA VAL A 2 -20.49 54.65 26.11
C VAL A 2 -21.14 53.26 25.88
N PRO A 3 -22.21 53.08 25.08
CA PRO A 3 -23.00 51.83 25.10
C PRO A 3 -22.40 50.64 24.30
N VAL A 4 -21.15 50.75 23.83
CA VAL A 4 -20.49 49.69 23.03
C VAL A 4 -19.61 48.78 23.88
N PHE A 5 -18.85 49.33 24.84
CA PHE A 5 -17.90 48.57 25.65
C PHE A 5 -18.58 47.49 26.53
N VAL A 6 -19.78 47.78 27.02
CA VAL A 6 -20.54 46.85 27.89
C VAL A 6 -20.98 45.59 27.13
N ARG A 7 -21.25 45.67 25.82
CA ARG A 7 -21.67 44.50 25.02
C ARG A 7 -20.53 43.50 24.76
N TYR A 8 -19.31 43.98 24.55
CA TYR A 8 -18.16 43.10 24.32
C TYR A 8 -17.65 42.44 25.60
N LEU A 9 -17.73 43.13 26.75
CA LEU A 9 -17.32 42.55 28.03
C LEU A 9 -18.23 41.39 28.47
N GLY A 10 -19.53 41.45 28.16
CA GLY A 10 -20.48 40.36 28.46
C GLY A 10 -20.17 39.04 27.74
N CYS A 11 -19.79 39.09 26.45
CA CYS A 11 -19.39 37.90 25.71
C CYS A 11 -18.08 37.28 26.23
N LEU A 12 -17.15 38.12 26.71
CA LEU A 12 -15.85 37.67 27.23
C LEU A 12 -15.97 36.97 28.60
N VAL A 13 -16.96 37.34 29.42
CA VAL A 13 -17.27 36.65 30.68
C VAL A 13 -18.00 35.32 30.43
N LEU A 14 -18.89 35.25 29.43
CA LEU A 14 -19.59 34.00 29.07
C LEU A 14 -18.64 32.86 28.64
N LEU A 15 -17.52 33.20 28.01
CA LEU A 15 -16.46 32.23 27.66
C LEU A 15 -15.70 31.68 28.89
N MET A 16 -15.78 32.32 30.05
CA MET A 16 -15.17 31.83 31.31
C MET A 16 -16.12 30.94 32.13
N PHE A 17 -17.36 30.74 31.67
CA PHE A 17 -18.39 29.90 32.31
C PHE A 17 -18.85 28.73 31.42
N LEU A 18 -18.12 28.43 30.34
CA LEU A 18 -18.13 27.06 29.82
C LEU A 18 -17.54 26.16 30.91
N PRO A 19 -18.14 24.99 31.20
CA PRO A 19 -17.51 24.02 32.10
C PRO A 19 -16.15 23.63 31.53
N GLN A 20 -15.22 23.21 32.40
CA GLN A 20 -13.98 22.60 31.96
C GLN A 20 -14.32 21.27 31.26
N THR A 21 -14.49 21.31 29.94
CA THR A 21 -14.50 20.11 29.11
C THR A 21 -13.16 19.44 29.31
N HIS A 22 -13.18 18.25 29.91
CA HIS A 22 -12.00 17.46 30.18
C HIS A 22 -11.23 17.17 28.88
N SER A 23 -9.98 16.75 29.03
CA SER A 23 -8.99 16.53 27.98
C SER A 23 -9.57 16.09 26.63
N LEU A 24 -9.42 16.96 25.62
CA LEU A 24 -9.22 16.48 24.25
C LEU A 24 -7.88 15.72 24.26
N PHE A 25 -7.94 14.43 24.57
CA PHE A 25 -6.77 13.56 24.73
C PHE A 25 -5.90 13.60 23.47
N GLN A 26 -4.64 14.00 23.63
CA GLN A 26 -3.61 13.71 22.65
C GLN A 26 -2.92 12.42 23.07
N ARG A 27 -3.12 11.33 22.31
CA ARG A 27 -2.32 10.08 22.37
C ARG A 27 -0.83 10.46 22.42
N GLU A 28 -0.02 9.82 23.28
CA GLU A 28 1.45 10.04 23.29
C GLU A 28 2.00 9.62 21.91
N LYS A 29 2.20 10.58 20.98
CA LYS A 29 2.65 10.27 19.61
C LYS A 29 4.15 9.96 19.61
N TYR A 30 4.48 8.68 19.72
CA TYR A 30 5.85 8.18 19.77
C TYR A 30 6.61 8.41 18.45
N THR A 31 7.67 9.21 18.50
CA THR A 31 8.40 9.67 17.29
C THR A 31 9.44 8.69 16.75
N THR A 32 9.54 7.49 17.31
CA THR A 32 10.61 6.52 17.03
C THR A 32 10.07 5.10 17.07
N SER A 33 10.44 4.29 16.06
CA SER A 33 10.07 2.88 15.97
C SER A 33 10.75 2.07 17.07
N ALA A 34 9.96 1.66 18.06
CA ALA A 34 10.38 0.96 19.28
C ALA A 34 9.14 0.47 20.04
N LEU A 35 9.35 -0.29 21.10
CA LEU A 35 8.32 -0.59 22.09
C LEU A 35 8.29 0.50 23.19
N TYR A 36 7.14 0.69 23.83
CA TYR A 36 6.95 1.64 24.93
C TYR A 36 6.13 1.04 26.07
N LEU A 37 6.60 1.16 27.31
CA LEU A 37 5.82 0.76 28.48
C LEU A 37 4.70 1.78 28.73
N LEU A 38 3.44 1.34 28.55
CA LEU A 38 2.26 2.13 28.88
C LEU A 38 2.12 2.25 30.40
N LYS A 39 1.62 3.41 30.86
CA LYS A 39 1.50 3.74 32.29
C LYS A 39 0.04 3.61 32.71
N ASP A 40 -0.23 2.73 33.66
CA ASP A 40 -1.54 2.61 34.34
C ASP A 40 -2.75 2.55 33.39
N VAL A 41 -2.92 1.41 32.72
CA VAL A 41 -4.13 1.06 31.95
C VAL A 41 -5.26 0.54 32.84
N GLY A 42 -5.31 0.88 34.15
CA GLY A 42 -6.32 0.38 35.09
C GLY A 42 -6.04 -1.01 35.69
N LEU A 43 -5.02 -1.72 35.21
CA LEU A 43 -4.65 -3.06 35.67
C LEU A 43 -3.64 -3.10 36.84
N GLY A 44 -3.29 -1.95 37.43
CA GLY A 44 -2.23 -1.86 38.44
C GLY A 44 -2.56 -2.47 39.81
N ASP A 45 -3.84 -2.66 40.13
CA ASP A 45 -4.33 -3.16 41.43
C ASP A 45 -4.93 -4.58 41.35
N ILE A 46 -4.75 -5.32 40.24
CA ILE A 46 -5.40 -6.63 40.07
C ILE A 46 -4.78 -7.71 40.99
N SER A 47 -5.62 -8.43 41.72
CA SER A 47 -5.22 -9.56 42.58
C SER A 47 -5.45 -10.91 41.88
N GLY A 48 -4.87 -11.09 40.70
CA GLY A 48 -5.21 -12.20 39.80
C GLY A 48 -4.35 -12.29 38.53
N THR A 49 -4.79 -13.08 37.56
CA THR A 49 -4.20 -13.16 36.20
C THR A 49 -5.31 -13.13 35.16
N VAL A 50 -5.07 -12.46 34.02
CA VAL A 50 -5.92 -12.65 32.83
C VAL A 50 -5.83 -14.11 32.39
N ALA A 51 -6.97 -14.62 31.95
CA ALA A 51 -7.24 -16.03 31.69
C ALA A 51 -7.86 -16.25 30.30
N ALA A 52 -8.62 -15.27 29.79
CA ALA A 52 -9.11 -15.23 28.40
C ALA A 52 -9.31 -13.78 27.92
N PHE A 53 -9.40 -13.65 26.59
CA PHE A 53 -9.80 -12.44 25.87
C PHE A 53 -11.13 -12.70 25.17
N ALA A 54 -12.09 -11.77 25.24
CA ALA A 54 -13.33 -11.78 24.46
C ALA A 54 -14.00 -10.40 24.51
N ASP A 55 -15.02 -10.15 23.68
CA ASP A 55 -15.87 -8.95 23.75
C ASP A 55 -17.15 -9.32 24.54
N PHE A 56 -17.30 -8.85 25.78
CA PHE A 56 -18.38 -9.27 26.68
C PHE A 56 -19.61 -8.35 26.62
N ASN A 57 -19.41 -7.06 26.38
CA ASN A 57 -20.50 -6.08 26.27
C ASN A 57 -21.06 -5.95 24.82
N SER A 58 -20.41 -6.59 23.84
CA SER A 58 -20.70 -6.51 22.40
C SER A 58 -20.43 -5.16 21.74
N ASP A 59 -19.45 -4.40 22.22
CA ASP A 59 -19.04 -3.11 21.64
C ASP A 59 -17.92 -3.20 20.58
N LYS A 60 -17.30 -4.38 20.43
CA LYS A 60 -16.15 -4.77 19.57
C LYS A 60 -14.75 -4.50 20.13
N TYR A 61 -14.61 -3.98 21.34
CA TYR A 61 -13.32 -3.94 22.03
C TYR A 61 -13.03 -5.28 22.72
N THR A 62 -11.76 -5.55 23.04
CA THR A 62 -11.37 -6.80 23.71
C THR A 62 -11.27 -6.63 25.21
N ASP A 63 -12.23 -7.22 25.93
CA ASP A 63 -12.30 -7.27 27.38
C ASP A 63 -11.42 -8.39 27.96
N LEU A 64 -11.09 -8.26 29.24
CA LEU A 64 -10.21 -9.18 29.96
C LEU A 64 -10.97 -9.96 31.03
N PHE A 65 -10.84 -11.29 30.96
CA PHE A 65 -11.36 -12.20 31.97
C PHE A 65 -10.26 -12.55 32.98
N VAL A 66 -10.39 -12.09 34.22
CA VAL A 66 -9.34 -12.18 35.26
C VAL A 66 -9.72 -13.19 36.35
N LEU A 67 -8.92 -14.25 36.49
CA LEU A 67 -8.99 -15.19 37.61
C LEU A 67 -8.28 -14.65 38.83
N SER A 68 -8.89 -14.80 40.02
CA SER A 68 -8.30 -14.40 41.30
C SER A 68 -7.01 -15.16 41.63
N SER A 69 -6.20 -14.62 42.54
CA SER A 69 -4.92 -15.20 43.00
C SER A 69 -5.04 -16.62 43.59
N ASP A 70 -6.23 -17.00 44.08
CA ASP A 70 -6.56 -18.33 44.59
C ASP A 70 -7.31 -19.22 43.57
N GLN A 71 -7.54 -18.71 42.35
CA GLN A 71 -8.27 -19.34 41.25
C GLN A 71 -9.69 -19.81 41.63
N ARG A 72 -10.40 -19.05 42.47
CA ARG A 72 -11.80 -19.33 42.86
C ARG A 72 -12.82 -18.29 42.44
N SER A 73 -12.37 -17.10 42.03
CA SER A 73 -13.25 -16.08 41.45
C SER A 73 -12.77 -15.67 40.07
N LEU A 74 -13.70 -15.20 39.25
CA LEU A 74 -13.51 -14.76 37.88
C LEU A 74 -14.26 -13.44 37.69
N SER A 75 -13.54 -12.37 37.41
CA SER A 75 -14.10 -11.02 37.21
C SER A 75 -13.78 -10.50 35.82
N VAL A 76 -14.73 -9.82 35.17
CA VAL A 76 -14.53 -9.20 33.85
C VAL A 76 -14.07 -7.75 34.00
N TYR A 77 -13.11 -7.35 33.18
CA TYR A 77 -12.63 -5.97 33.04
C TYR A 77 -12.90 -5.48 31.62
N LEU A 78 -13.78 -4.50 31.49
CA LEU A 78 -14.19 -3.91 30.21
C LEU A 78 -13.16 -2.90 29.72
N TRP A 79 -12.89 -2.82 28.41
CA TRP A 79 -11.99 -1.80 27.86
C TRP A 79 -12.71 -0.46 27.62
N ASP A 80 -12.39 0.56 28.43
CA ASP A 80 -12.78 1.94 28.12
C ASP A 80 -11.75 2.56 27.18
N HIS A 81 -12.03 2.48 25.88
CA HIS A 81 -11.20 3.08 24.82
C HIS A 81 -11.11 4.62 24.90
N ALA A 82 -12.04 5.30 25.59
CA ALA A 82 -12.05 6.77 25.70
C ALA A 82 -11.15 7.28 26.85
N ASP A 83 -11.17 6.60 28.00
CA ASP A 83 -10.26 6.85 29.14
C ASP A 83 -8.95 6.04 29.06
N TYR A 84 -8.80 5.16 28.05
CA TYR A 84 -7.65 4.29 27.78
C TYR A 84 -7.31 3.34 28.95
N LYS A 85 -8.35 2.77 29.56
CA LYS A 85 -8.26 1.98 30.81
C LYS A 85 -9.23 0.81 30.85
N PHE A 86 -8.78 -0.29 31.44
CA PHE A 86 -9.62 -1.41 31.84
C PHE A 86 -10.39 -1.07 33.12
N ASN A 87 -11.72 -1.17 33.06
CA ASN A 87 -12.65 -0.91 34.16
C ASN A 87 -13.33 -2.22 34.59
N ILE A 88 -13.23 -2.62 35.85
CA ILE A 88 -13.89 -3.83 36.36
C ILE A 88 -15.42 -3.72 36.26
N SER A 89 -16.08 -4.71 35.65
CA SER A 89 -17.54 -4.83 35.72
C SER A 89 -17.93 -5.33 37.11
N PRO A 90 -18.65 -4.54 37.93
CA PRO A 90 -18.99 -4.92 39.30
C PRO A 90 -20.07 -6.01 39.38
N SER A 91 -20.71 -6.35 38.24
CA SER A 91 -21.84 -7.28 38.15
C SER A 91 -21.52 -8.56 37.36
N ALA A 92 -20.34 -8.65 36.73
CA ALA A 92 -19.84 -9.83 36.05
C ALA A 92 -18.70 -10.49 36.87
N ASN A 93 -19.06 -11.04 38.02
CA ASN A 93 -18.14 -11.75 38.91
C ASN A 93 -18.71 -13.10 39.33
N ILE A 94 -17.99 -14.17 39.04
CA ILE A 94 -18.34 -15.57 39.35
C ILE A 94 -17.41 -16.07 40.46
N THR A 95 -17.96 -16.65 41.53
CA THR A 95 -17.16 -17.18 42.66
C THR A 95 -17.59 -18.61 43.03
N ILE A 96 -16.61 -19.52 43.06
CA ILE A 96 -16.77 -20.93 43.41
C ILE A 96 -16.40 -21.12 44.89
N SER A 97 -17.43 -21.25 45.73
CA SER A 97 -17.27 -21.25 47.19
C SER A 97 -16.59 -22.53 47.68
N PRO A 98 -15.60 -22.48 48.59
CA PRO A 98 -14.92 -23.69 49.09
C PRO A 98 -15.80 -24.73 49.78
N ASN A 99 -17.02 -24.36 50.18
CA ASN A 99 -17.96 -25.20 50.96
C ASN A 99 -19.16 -25.71 50.15
N GLU A 100 -19.25 -25.42 48.85
CA GLU A 100 -20.35 -25.89 48.00
C GLU A 100 -20.13 -27.31 47.47
N GLU A 101 -21.20 -27.97 47.04
CA GLU A 101 -21.12 -29.29 46.41
C GLU A 101 -20.38 -29.21 45.06
N ASN A 102 -19.45 -30.14 44.82
CA ASN A 102 -18.55 -30.12 43.66
C ASN A 102 -17.80 -28.78 43.50
N SER A 103 -17.33 -28.20 44.62
CA SER A 103 -16.40 -27.06 44.63
C SER A 103 -15.06 -27.43 44.01
N PHE A 104 -14.51 -26.54 43.19
CA PHE A 104 -13.21 -26.73 42.54
C PHE A 104 -12.37 -25.45 42.51
N ILE A 105 -11.14 -25.58 42.04
CA ILE A 105 -10.20 -24.49 41.73
C ILE A 105 -10.09 -24.42 40.21
N ILE A 106 -10.32 -23.23 39.64
CA ILE A 106 -10.47 -23.00 38.20
C ILE A 106 -9.10 -23.16 37.52
N THR A 107 -9.02 -24.03 36.50
CA THR A 107 -7.78 -24.29 35.75
C THR A 107 -7.83 -23.86 34.29
N ASN A 108 -9.03 -23.62 33.74
CA ASN A 108 -9.23 -22.95 32.45
C ASN A 108 -10.63 -22.31 32.42
N ILE A 109 -10.79 -21.34 31.52
CA ILE A 109 -12.08 -20.74 31.19
C ILE A 109 -12.20 -20.65 29.66
N LEU A 110 -13.41 -20.82 29.14
CA LEU A 110 -13.72 -20.75 27.72
C LEU A 110 -14.91 -19.80 27.54
N PRO A 111 -14.68 -18.55 27.13
CA PRO A 111 -15.72 -17.70 26.58
C PRO A 111 -16.27 -18.33 25.28
N GLY A 112 -17.56 -18.11 25.03
CA GLY A 112 -18.26 -18.60 23.85
C GLY A 112 -19.77 -18.47 24.03
N ASP A 113 -20.54 -18.72 22.99
CA ASP A 113 -22.00 -18.78 23.05
C ASP A 113 -22.43 -20.26 23.16
N TYR A 114 -22.98 -20.65 24.30
CA TYR A 114 -23.29 -22.05 24.61
C TYR A 114 -24.79 -22.35 24.52
N ASP A 115 -25.68 -21.38 24.80
CA ASP A 115 -27.12 -21.54 24.60
C ASP A 115 -27.63 -21.13 23.21
N TYR A 116 -26.78 -20.47 22.42
CA TYR A 116 -26.99 -20.00 21.05
C TYR A 116 -28.00 -18.85 20.93
N ASP A 117 -28.12 -18.00 21.97
CA ASP A 117 -28.92 -16.75 21.93
C ASP A 117 -28.17 -15.53 21.37
N GLY A 118 -26.84 -15.63 21.20
CA GLY A 118 -25.96 -14.61 20.65
C GLY A 118 -25.24 -13.76 21.68
N ASN A 119 -25.47 -13.90 22.99
CA ASN A 119 -24.68 -13.23 24.03
C ASN A 119 -23.43 -14.06 24.39
N LEU A 120 -22.44 -13.44 25.04
CA LEU A 120 -21.24 -14.15 25.48
C LEU A 120 -21.47 -14.87 26.83
N ASP A 121 -21.50 -16.19 26.78
CA ASP A 121 -21.48 -17.07 27.95
C ASP A 121 -20.04 -17.40 28.38
N ILE A 122 -19.90 -18.14 29.48
CA ILE A 122 -18.61 -18.69 29.87
C ILE A 122 -18.69 -20.10 30.47
N LEU A 123 -17.89 -21.01 29.91
CA LEU A 123 -17.59 -22.33 30.45
C LEU A 123 -16.37 -22.24 31.37
N VAL A 124 -16.59 -22.53 32.65
CA VAL A 124 -15.57 -22.54 33.71
C VAL A 124 -15.25 -23.98 34.10
N MET A 125 -13.98 -24.37 34.08
CA MET A 125 -13.55 -25.74 34.40
C MET A 125 -12.42 -25.82 35.44
N GLY A 126 -12.37 -26.91 36.20
CA GLY A 126 -11.35 -27.08 37.24
C GLY A 126 -11.45 -28.38 38.05
N GLN A 127 -10.51 -28.56 38.99
CA GLN A 127 -10.43 -29.75 39.84
C GLN A 127 -10.45 -29.38 41.33
N THR A 128 -10.76 -30.32 42.21
CA THR A 128 -10.76 -30.08 43.67
C THR A 128 -9.35 -29.75 44.17
N ASN A 129 -8.33 -30.49 43.70
CA ASN A 129 -6.93 -30.22 44.02
C ASN A 129 -6.01 -30.36 42.77
N PRO A 130 -5.95 -29.33 41.90
CA PRO A 130 -5.20 -29.41 40.65
C PRO A 130 -3.66 -29.42 40.82
N SER A 131 -3.13 -29.23 42.03
CA SER A 131 -1.73 -29.49 42.38
C SER A 131 -1.47 -30.91 42.92
N SER A 132 -2.50 -31.77 43.03
CA SER A 132 -2.36 -33.12 43.57
C SER A 132 -1.66 -34.08 42.59
N ASN A 133 -0.76 -34.93 43.09
CA ASN A 133 -0.23 -36.06 42.32
C ASN A 133 -1.34 -37.05 41.90
N ASP A 134 -2.43 -37.11 42.66
CA ASP A 134 -3.59 -37.97 42.38
C ASP A 134 -4.64 -37.33 41.48
N ARG A 135 -4.48 -36.05 41.06
CA ARG A 135 -5.48 -35.29 40.28
C ARG A 135 -5.88 -35.96 38.95
N LYS A 136 -5.05 -36.87 38.41
CA LYS A 136 -5.40 -37.69 37.23
C LYS A 136 -6.52 -38.71 37.49
N LYS A 137 -6.94 -38.87 38.75
CA LYS A 137 -8.06 -39.68 39.23
C LYS A 137 -9.25 -38.81 39.69
N GLU A 138 -9.06 -37.51 39.80
CA GLU A 138 -10.13 -36.55 40.12
C GLU A 138 -10.83 -36.12 38.81
N PRO A 139 -12.15 -35.88 38.83
CA PRO A 139 -12.84 -35.29 37.68
C PRO A 139 -12.35 -33.87 37.41
N LEU A 140 -12.41 -33.47 36.14
CA LEU A 140 -12.44 -32.06 35.76
C LEU A 140 -13.91 -31.64 35.72
N PHE A 141 -14.33 -30.93 36.75
CA PHE A 141 -15.66 -30.34 36.83
C PHE A 141 -15.80 -29.21 35.83
N MET A 142 -17.00 -29.05 35.27
CA MET A 142 -17.30 -28.09 34.21
C MET A 142 -18.68 -27.46 34.46
N ARG A 143 -18.78 -26.14 34.33
CA ARG A 143 -20.01 -25.36 34.55
C ARG A 143 -20.12 -24.24 33.52
N VAL A 144 -21.30 -24.02 32.96
CA VAL A 144 -21.58 -22.88 32.08
C VAL A 144 -22.43 -21.85 32.80
N TYR A 145 -22.03 -20.58 32.72
CA TYR A 145 -22.78 -19.42 33.19
C TYR A 145 -23.20 -18.61 31.96
N PHE A 146 -24.51 -18.48 31.74
CA PHE A 146 -25.03 -17.75 30.58
C PHE A 146 -24.92 -16.23 30.75
N GLY A 147 -24.62 -15.51 29.66
CA GLY A 147 -24.60 -14.05 29.62
C GLY A 147 -26.01 -13.48 29.41
N TYR A 148 -26.29 -12.31 29.98
CA TYR A 148 -27.59 -11.61 29.78
C TYR A 148 -27.53 -10.45 28.77
N GLY A 149 -26.39 -10.25 28.09
CA GLY A 149 -26.22 -9.16 27.12
C GLY A 149 -26.41 -7.75 27.70
N ASN A 150 -26.04 -7.58 28.97
CA ASN A 150 -26.20 -6.36 29.77
C ASN A 150 -25.08 -6.22 30.83
N ASP A 151 -23.89 -6.70 30.50
CA ASP A 151 -22.69 -6.72 31.35
C ASP A 151 -22.82 -7.57 32.63
N THR A 152 -23.73 -8.56 32.64
CA THR A 152 -23.96 -9.50 33.76
C THR A 152 -24.12 -10.95 33.31
N PHE A 153 -23.76 -11.89 34.20
CA PHE A 153 -24.03 -13.32 34.04
C PHE A 153 -25.25 -13.76 34.84
N ASN A 154 -25.89 -14.84 34.39
CA ASN A 154 -26.82 -15.62 35.19
C ASN A 154 -26.09 -16.20 36.42
N PRO A 155 -26.51 -15.88 37.66
CA PRO A 155 -25.87 -16.42 38.86
C PRO A 155 -26.11 -17.92 39.06
N ASN A 156 -27.01 -18.53 38.28
CA ASN A 156 -27.24 -19.97 38.24
C ASN A 156 -26.49 -20.56 37.05
N PHE A 157 -25.61 -21.52 37.31
CA PHE A 157 -24.88 -22.26 36.28
C PHE A 157 -25.59 -23.56 35.88
N ILE A 158 -25.34 -24.02 34.65
CA ILE A 158 -25.61 -25.40 34.24
C ILE A 158 -24.37 -26.25 34.53
N ASN A 159 -24.54 -27.37 35.22
CA ASN A 159 -23.47 -28.37 35.36
C ASN A 159 -23.29 -29.14 34.05
N VAL A 160 -22.06 -29.20 33.55
CA VAL A 160 -21.69 -30.02 32.39
C VAL A 160 -21.10 -31.34 32.89
N PRO A 161 -21.43 -32.50 32.29
CA PRO A 161 -20.85 -33.79 32.70
C PRO A 161 -19.31 -33.75 32.69
N SER A 162 -18.67 -34.24 33.75
CA SER A 162 -17.24 -34.02 33.97
C SER A 162 -16.34 -34.70 32.94
N ALA A 163 -15.22 -34.05 32.64
CA ALA A 163 -14.14 -34.61 31.83
C ALA A 163 -13.08 -35.30 32.71
N THR A 164 -12.16 -36.02 32.09
CA THR A 164 -10.88 -36.35 32.74
C THR A 164 -10.02 -35.09 32.89
N TYR A 165 -8.84 -35.23 33.51
CA TYR A 165 -7.90 -34.13 33.74
C TYR A 165 -7.40 -33.44 32.45
N GLN A 166 -7.54 -34.05 31.28
CA GLN A 166 -7.28 -33.40 29.99
C GLN A 166 -8.46 -32.49 29.62
N GLN A 167 -8.18 -31.19 29.51
CA GLN A 167 -9.20 -30.16 29.28
C GLN A 167 -9.87 -30.33 27.90
N PRO A 168 -11.21 -30.37 27.81
CA PRO A 168 -11.89 -30.32 26.52
C PRO A 168 -11.67 -28.99 25.79
N ILE A 169 -11.74 -29.01 24.45
CA ILE A 169 -11.67 -27.81 23.60
C ILE A 169 -12.97 -27.68 22.77
N PRO A 170 -13.37 -26.45 22.37
CA PRO A 170 -14.53 -26.20 21.55
C PRO A 170 -14.26 -26.54 20.08
N PHE A 171 -15.27 -27.03 19.39
CA PHE A 171 -15.32 -27.22 17.94
C PHE A 171 -16.78 -27.31 17.47
N ASP A 172 -16.99 -27.48 16.17
CA ASP A 172 -18.31 -27.68 15.54
C ASP A 172 -18.29 -29.07 14.87
N PHE A 173 -18.97 -30.06 15.46
CA PHE A 173 -18.88 -31.46 15.01
C PHE A 173 -19.89 -31.81 13.91
N ASP A 174 -21.13 -31.37 14.06
CA ASP A 174 -22.23 -31.69 13.14
C ASP A 174 -22.59 -30.57 12.18
N GLY A 175 -21.94 -29.40 12.28
CA GLY A 175 -22.03 -28.31 11.32
C GLY A 175 -23.21 -27.37 11.54
N ASP A 176 -23.84 -27.38 12.72
CA ASP A 176 -24.93 -26.47 13.09
C ASP A 176 -24.45 -25.09 13.60
N MET A 177 -23.14 -24.94 13.82
CA MET A 177 -22.41 -23.79 14.38
C MET A 177 -22.54 -23.55 15.90
N LYS A 178 -23.18 -24.44 16.66
CA LYS A 178 -23.08 -24.40 18.12
C LYS A 178 -21.71 -24.90 18.58
N ILE A 179 -21.34 -24.52 19.79
CA ILE A 179 -20.09 -24.97 20.41
C ILE A 179 -20.30 -26.36 21.02
N ASP A 180 -19.78 -27.39 20.33
CA ASP A 180 -19.52 -28.72 20.88
C ASP A 180 -18.18 -28.72 21.64
N LEU A 181 -17.95 -29.73 22.51
CA LEU A 181 -16.63 -29.96 23.11
C LEU A 181 -16.08 -31.36 22.78
N ILE A 182 -14.76 -31.46 22.58
CA ILE A 182 -14.04 -32.74 22.42
C ILE A 182 -13.03 -32.96 23.55
N GLY A 183 -12.99 -34.18 24.10
CA GLY A 183 -12.07 -34.59 25.17
C GLY A 183 -12.25 -36.07 25.55
N HIS A 184 -12.04 -36.42 26.82
CA HIS A 184 -12.43 -37.71 27.39
C HIS A 184 -13.38 -37.51 28.56
N SER A 185 -14.55 -38.15 28.54
CA SER A 185 -15.52 -38.09 29.64
C SER A 185 -15.00 -38.87 30.87
N PHE A 186 -15.21 -38.32 32.07
CA PHE A 186 -14.77 -38.98 33.32
C PHE A 186 -15.40 -40.37 33.50
N ASP A 187 -16.69 -40.51 33.17
CA ASP A 187 -17.46 -41.76 33.30
C ASP A 187 -17.05 -42.84 32.29
N LYS A 188 -16.33 -42.45 31.22
CA LYS A 188 -15.78 -43.35 30.19
C LYS A 188 -14.30 -43.63 30.40
N GLY A 189 -13.58 -42.67 30.99
CA GLY A 189 -12.13 -42.67 31.12
C GLY A 189 -11.42 -42.42 29.79
N VAL A 190 -10.09 -42.44 29.83
CA VAL A 190 -9.23 -42.02 28.70
C VAL A 190 -9.18 -43.00 27.51
N ASN A 191 -9.89 -44.13 27.57
CA ASN A 191 -9.81 -45.17 26.52
C ASN A 191 -10.68 -44.86 25.28
N GLU A 192 -11.58 -43.89 25.38
CA GLU A 192 -12.56 -43.52 24.35
C GLU A 192 -12.60 -41.99 24.26
N LEU A 193 -12.45 -41.43 23.06
CA LEU A 193 -12.70 -40.00 22.86
C LEU A 193 -14.20 -39.72 22.96
N SER A 194 -14.54 -38.65 23.66
CA SER A 194 -15.91 -38.23 23.95
C SER A 194 -16.19 -36.88 23.32
N ILE A 195 -17.38 -36.74 22.75
CA ILE A 195 -17.98 -35.46 22.40
C ILE A 195 -19.03 -35.09 23.43
N TRP A 196 -19.03 -33.83 23.86
CA TRP A 196 -20.18 -33.17 24.48
C TRP A 196 -20.90 -32.45 23.35
N GLN A 197 -21.92 -33.10 22.78
CA GLN A 197 -22.65 -32.52 21.66
C GLN A 197 -23.67 -31.52 22.21
N ASN A 198 -23.67 -30.28 21.71
CA ASN A 198 -24.60 -29.26 22.13
C ASN A 198 -26.00 -29.62 21.63
N ILE A 199 -26.92 -29.86 22.57
CA ILE A 199 -28.32 -30.19 22.26
C ILE A 199 -29.28 -29.09 22.71
N TYR A 200 -28.74 -27.95 23.18
CA TYR A 200 -29.55 -26.94 23.84
C TYR A 200 -30.48 -26.23 22.86
N ASN A 201 -31.75 -26.20 23.26
CA ASN A 201 -32.85 -25.59 22.53
C ASN A 201 -33.92 -25.17 23.56
N ASN A 202 -34.86 -24.29 23.16
CA ASN A 202 -35.97 -23.85 24.01
C ASN A 202 -36.86 -25.03 24.49
N GLY A 203 -36.53 -25.61 25.64
CA GLY A 203 -37.24 -26.73 26.26
C GLY A 203 -36.36 -27.88 26.77
N THR A 204 -35.05 -27.92 26.47
CA THR A 204 -34.11 -28.91 27.03
C THR A 204 -33.60 -28.48 28.41
N THR A 205 -33.50 -29.42 29.35
CA THR A 205 -32.83 -29.17 30.65
C THR A 205 -31.32 -29.25 30.58
N ASP A 206 -30.80 -30.04 29.64
CA ASP A 206 -29.40 -30.43 29.57
C ASP A 206 -28.76 -29.70 28.39
N LEU A 207 -27.60 -29.07 28.63
CA LEU A 207 -26.85 -28.33 27.60
C LEU A 207 -26.15 -29.26 26.61
N PHE A 208 -25.54 -30.33 27.13
CA PHE A 208 -24.67 -31.22 26.39
C PHE A 208 -25.07 -32.69 26.52
N GLN A 209 -25.14 -33.40 25.39
CA GLN A 209 -25.27 -34.85 25.35
C GLN A 209 -23.91 -35.52 25.11
N VAL A 210 -23.36 -36.18 26.14
CA VAL A 210 -22.09 -36.89 26.00
C VAL A 210 -22.26 -38.18 25.19
N LYS A 211 -21.45 -38.32 24.14
CA LYS A 211 -21.39 -39.50 23.26
C LYS A 211 -19.94 -39.94 23.03
N PRO A 212 -19.68 -41.21 22.72
CA PRO A 212 -18.45 -41.60 22.05
C PRO A 212 -18.31 -40.82 20.74
N LEU A 213 -17.15 -40.21 20.51
CA LEU A 213 -16.84 -39.57 19.24
C LEU A 213 -16.52 -40.69 18.22
N PRO A 214 -17.20 -40.76 17.05
CA PRO A 214 -17.16 -41.94 16.17
C PRO A 214 -15.89 -42.06 15.29
N LEU A 215 -14.74 -41.61 15.81
CA LEU A 215 -13.44 -41.71 15.14
C LEU A 215 -12.90 -43.14 15.21
N GLN A 216 -12.97 -43.86 14.09
CA GLN A 216 -12.27 -45.13 13.94
C GLN A 216 -10.93 -44.89 13.23
N PRO A 217 -9.77 -45.05 13.92
CA PRO A 217 -8.47 -44.94 13.28
C PRO A 217 -8.23 -46.11 12.33
N ALA A 218 -7.25 -45.98 11.44
CA ALA A 218 -6.77 -47.11 10.66
C ALA A 218 -6.26 -48.23 11.59
N SER A 219 -6.37 -49.50 11.16
CA SER A 219 -6.13 -50.69 12.00
C SER A 219 -4.71 -50.81 12.60
N ASP A 220 -3.78 -50.00 12.11
CA ASP A 220 -2.37 -49.90 12.51
C ASP A 220 -2.03 -48.64 13.34
N VAL A 221 -2.99 -47.72 13.50
CA VAL A 221 -2.84 -46.46 14.23
C VAL A 221 -3.37 -46.60 15.67
N PRO A 222 -2.61 -46.19 16.71
CA PRO A 222 -3.03 -46.36 18.10
C PRO A 222 -4.22 -45.44 18.47
N PRO A 223 -5.09 -45.84 19.41
CA PRO A 223 -6.11 -44.95 19.97
C PRO A 223 -5.48 -43.70 20.60
N CYS A 224 -6.05 -42.52 20.31
CA CYS A 224 -5.57 -41.27 20.89
C CYS A 224 -6.03 -41.12 22.34
N ILE A 225 -5.11 -41.34 23.28
CA ILE A 225 -5.22 -40.80 24.64
C ILE A 225 -4.64 -39.38 24.57
N LEU A 226 -5.44 -38.35 24.88
CA LEU A 226 -4.95 -36.96 24.83
C LEU A 226 -3.76 -36.75 25.77
N SER A 227 -2.73 -36.05 25.29
CA SER A 227 -1.56 -35.68 26.09
C SER A 227 -1.92 -34.62 27.14
N GLU A 228 -0.98 -34.35 28.05
CA GLU A 228 -1.14 -33.29 29.05
C GLU A 228 0.20 -32.59 29.35
N PRO A 229 0.33 -31.27 29.07
CA PRO A 229 -0.62 -30.47 28.28
C PRO A 229 -0.77 -31.03 26.85
N HIS A 230 -1.91 -30.76 26.22
CA HIS A 230 -2.10 -30.99 24.79
C HIS A 230 -1.97 -29.69 24.00
N SER A 231 -1.82 -29.85 22.69
CA SER A 231 -1.78 -28.76 21.70
C SER A 231 -2.90 -28.94 20.67
N ASN A 232 -4.01 -29.54 21.09
CA ASN A 232 -5.15 -29.82 20.21
C ASN A 232 -5.63 -28.53 19.55
N ALA A 233 -5.98 -28.60 18.27
CA ALA A 233 -6.39 -27.45 17.48
C ALA A 233 -7.52 -27.80 16.51
N PHE A 234 -8.33 -26.79 16.18
CA PHE A 234 -9.39 -26.87 15.17
C PHE A 234 -9.03 -25.91 14.03
N ILE A 235 -8.44 -26.46 12.96
CA ILE A 235 -7.75 -25.71 11.88
C ILE A 235 -7.70 -26.49 10.57
N ASP A 236 -7.80 -25.81 9.42
CA ASP A 236 -7.66 -26.43 8.09
C ASP A 236 -6.19 -26.81 7.83
N LEU A 237 -5.93 -28.11 7.65
CA LEU A 237 -4.60 -28.67 7.41
C LEU A 237 -4.48 -29.37 6.05
N ASN A 238 -5.59 -29.69 5.38
CA ASN A 238 -5.61 -30.25 4.02
C ASN A 238 -5.62 -29.17 2.91
N GLY A 239 -6.02 -27.95 3.27
CA GLY A 239 -6.04 -26.75 2.45
C GLY A 239 -7.41 -26.34 1.86
N ASP A 240 -8.53 -26.96 2.25
CA ASP A 240 -9.85 -26.74 1.65
C ASP A 240 -10.71 -25.62 2.27
N CYS A 241 -10.18 -24.88 3.26
CA CYS A 241 -10.87 -23.87 4.06
C CYS A 241 -11.98 -24.39 4.99
N ARG A 242 -11.92 -25.66 5.40
CA ARG A 242 -12.72 -26.23 6.48
C ARG A 242 -11.81 -26.72 7.60
N SER A 243 -12.12 -26.40 8.85
CA SER A 243 -11.23 -26.78 9.94
C SER A 243 -11.23 -28.29 10.20
N ASP A 244 -10.05 -28.88 10.08
CA ASP A 244 -9.73 -30.24 10.46
C ASP A 244 -9.45 -30.30 11.98
N LEU A 245 -9.44 -31.52 12.53
CA LEU A 245 -9.14 -31.75 13.94
C LEU A 245 -7.70 -32.26 14.11
N PHE A 246 -6.87 -31.46 14.78
CA PHE A 246 -5.53 -31.83 15.20
C PHE A 246 -5.53 -32.26 16.68
N LEU A 247 -5.05 -33.48 16.97
CA LEU A 247 -4.93 -34.02 18.32
C LEU A 247 -3.49 -34.37 18.66
N THR A 248 -3.01 -34.00 19.86
CA THR A 248 -1.75 -34.52 20.41
C THR A 248 -2.01 -35.67 21.38
N CYS A 249 -1.50 -36.85 21.05
CA CYS A 249 -1.78 -38.11 21.72
C CYS A 249 -0.53 -38.61 22.47
N GLN A 250 -0.69 -39.10 23.71
CA GLN A 250 0.40 -39.65 24.52
C GLN A 250 0.24 -41.17 24.74
N ASP A 251 1.32 -41.93 24.55
CA ASP A 251 1.34 -43.37 24.80
C ASP A 251 1.70 -43.73 26.26
N THR A 252 1.65 -45.02 26.59
CA THR A 252 1.96 -45.53 27.94
C THR A 252 3.44 -45.46 28.33
N SER A 253 4.34 -45.11 27.40
CA SER A 253 5.74 -44.78 27.68
C SER A 253 5.96 -43.28 27.95
N GLY A 254 4.93 -42.46 27.73
CA GLY A 254 4.98 -41.00 27.83
C GLY A 254 5.38 -40.31 26.53
N LYS A 255 5.62 -41.05 25.44
CA LYS A 255 5.94 -40.51 24.11
C LYS A 255 4.73 -39.77 23.56
N ILE A 256 4.96 -38.61 22.96
CA ILE A 256 3.91 -37.79 22.35
C ILE A 256 3.95 -37.95 20.83
N SER A 257 2.76 -37.96 20.24
CA SER A 257 2.48 -38.12 18.81
C SER A 257 1.33 -37.19 18.42
N TYR A 258 1.04 -37.06 17.14
CA TYR A 258 -0.13 -36.33 16.66
C TYR A 258 -1.01 -37.17 15.73
N GLN A 259 -2.30 -36.84 15.67
CA GLN A 259 -3.26 -37.37 14.72
C GLN A 259 -4.02 -36.22 14.06
N ILE A 260 -4.25 -36.33 12.75
CA ILE A 260 -4.98 -35.35 11.95
C ILE A 260 -6.20 -36.05 11.35
N TRP A 261 -7.37 -35.49 11.62
CA TRP A 261 -8.66 -35.99 11.16
C TRP A 261 -9.32 -34.93 10.29
N THR A 262 -9.46 -35.21 8.98
CA THR A 262 -9.95 -34.24 8.02
C THR A 262 -11.47 -34.17 7.97
N SER A 263 -12.02 -32.98 7.79
CA SER A 263 -13.44 -32.69 8.01
C SER A 263 -14.30 -32.90 6.75
N THR A 264 -15.10 -33.98 6.69
CA THR A 264 -15.99 -34.28 5.53
C THR A 264 -17.46 -34.01 5.84
N ILE A 265 -18.33 -33.94 4.82
CA ILE A 265 -19.79 -33.72 4.98
C ILE A 265 -20.46 -34.84 5.82
N ASN A 266 -19.79 -35.99 6.01
CA ASN A 266 -20.26 -37.09 6.84
C ASN A 266 -19.52 -37.15 8.20
N GLY A 267 -18.91 -36.05 8.64
CA GLY A 267 -18.02 -35.99 9.80
C GLY A 267 -16.54 -36.25 9.46
N TYR A 268 -15.73 -36.43 10.51
CA TYR A 268 -14.27 -36.47 10.41
C TYR A 268 -13.72 -37.85 10.02
N VAL A 269 -12.67 -37.84 9.18
CA VAL A 269 -12.00 -39.04 8.65
C VAL A 269 -10.52 -39.03 9.00
N PHE A 270 -9.96 -40.17 9.41
CA PHE A 270 -8.53 -40.26 9.71
C PHE A 270 -7.68 -39.95 8.46
N SER A 271 -6.71 -39.02 8.58
CA SER A 271 -5.88 -38.59 7.46
C SER A 271 -4.38 -38.83 7.66
N LYS A 272 -3.83 -38.46 8.82
CA LYS A 272 -2.38 -38.55 9.10
C LYS A 272 -2.09 -38.87 10.58
N PHE A 273 -0.96 -39.51 10.84
CA PHE A 273 -0.38 -39.73 12.17
C PHE A 273 1.14 -39.53 12.09
N GLY A 274 1.75 -39.04 13.17
CA GLY A 274 3.22 -38.92 13.26
C GLY A 274 3.73 -38.80 14.69
N ASP A 275 5.01 -39.10 14.88
CA ASP A 275 5.71 -38.97 16.16
C ASP A 275 6.21 -37.53 16.37
N LEU A 276 6.17 -37.03 17.61
CA LEU A 276 6.77 -35.75 17.99
C LEU A 276 8.11 -35.93 18.70
N PRO A 277 9.05 -34.95 18.63
CA PRO A 277 10.32 -35.03 19.33
C PRO A 277 10.19 -35.14 20.85
N GLN A 278 11.09 -35.92 21.48
CA GLN A 278 11.14 -36.01 22.94
C GLN A 278 11.55 -34.66 23.56
N GLY A 279 10.70 -34.11 24.42
CA GLY A 279 10.87 -32.79 25.03
C GLY A 279 10.12 -31.67 24.32
N VAL A 280 9.20 -31.99 23.39
CA VAL A 280 8.28 -31.03 22.78
C VAL A 280 7.40 -30.32 23.83
N GLY A 281 7.25 -29.00 23.70
CA GLY A 281 6.30 -28.18 24.47
C GLY A 281 4.93 -28.11 23.80
N GLN A 282 4.23 -26.97 23.94
CA GLN A 282 3.03 -26.72 23.15
C GLN A 282 3.36 -26.38 21.69
N ILE A 283 2.53 -26.89 20.78
CA ILE A 283 2.53 -26.59 19.34
C ILE A 283 1.56 -25.45 19.08
N SER A 284 1.98 -24.49 18.27
CA SER A 284 1.16 -23.40 17.72
C SER A 284 1.24 -23.42 16.20
N PHE A 285 0.25 -22.80 15.54
CA PHE A 285 0.03 -22.94 14.10
C PHE A 285 0.02 -21.59 13.39
N ALA A 286 0.73 -21.51 12.26
CA ALA A 286 0.91 -20.28 11.50
C ALA A 286 1.42 -20.58 10.08
N ASP A 287 1.06 -19.77 9.08
CA ASP A 287 1.67 -19.81 7.75
C ASP A 287 3.02 -19.07 7.80
N MET A 288 4.11 -19.82 7.96
CA MET A 288 5.39 -19.24 8.35
C MET A 288 6.19 -18.63 7.20
N ASP A 289 5.97 -19.05 5.95
CA ASP A 289 6.68 -18.51 4.79
C ASP A 289 5.80 -18.07 3.61
N GLY A 290 4.48 -17.98 3.80
CA GLY A 290 3.55 -17.40 2.84
C GLY A 290 3.26 -18.32 1.65
N ASP A 291 3.18 -19.63 1.88
CA ASP A 291 2.79 -20.60 0.84
C ASP A 291 1.28 -20.87 0.78
N GLY A 292 0.51 -20.42 1.78
CA GLY A 292 -0.94 -20.52 1.87
C GLY A 292 -1.44 -21.69 2.72
N THR A 293 -0.61 -22.20 3.63
CA THR A 293 -0.87 -23.38 4.47
C THR A 293 -0.44 -23.13 5.92
N LEU A 294 -1.03 -23.82 6.89
CA LEU A 294 -0.62 -23.72 8.30
C LEU A 294 0.47 -24.73 8.65
N ASP A 295 1.63 -24.22 9.09
CA ASP A 295 2.78 -24.95 9.59
C ASP A 295 2.68 -25.21 11.10
N MET A 296 3.48 -26.15 11.61
CA MET A 296 3.64 -26.38 13.06
C MET A 296 4.87 -25.64 13.58
N VAL A 297 4.69 -24.78 14.59
CA VAL A 297 5.77 -24.11 15.33
C VAL A 297 5.76 -24.56 16.78
N PHE A 298 6.87 -25.11 17.27
CA PHE A 298 6.94 -25.65 18.63
C PHE A 298 8.35 -25.62 19.22
N PRO A 299 8.50 -25.47 20.56
CA PRO A 299 9.77 -25.61 21.23
C PRO A 299 10.05 -27.09 21.54
N VAL A 300 11.32 -27.48 21.50
CA VAL A 300 11.79 -28.78 22.00
C VAL A 300 12.96 -28.53 22.95
N CYS A 301 12.83 -28.98 24.20
CA CYS A 301 13.82 -28.79 25.26
C CYS A 301 14.36 -30.14 25.74
N ASN A 302 15.59 -30.49 25.32
CA ASN A 302 16.22 -31.77 25.64
C ASN A 302 17.74 -31.59 25.73
N ASN A 303 18.21 -31.11 26.89
CA ASN A 303 19.57 -30.59 27.13
C ASN A 303 19.85 -29.29 26.32
N GLY A 304 19.01 -28.28 26.58
CA GLY A 304 18.92 -27.02 25.82
C GLY A 304 17.63 -26.96 25.00
N CYS A 305 17.07 -25.76 24.84
CA CYS A 305 15.84 -25.50 24.09
C CYS A 305 16.10 -25.03 22.65
N LYS A 306 15.28 -25.50 21.71
CA LYS A 306 15.29 -25.13 20.29
C LYS A 306 13.88 -24.83 19.81
N ILE A 307 13.73 -23.96 18.81
CA ILE A 307 12.45 -23.76 18.12
C ILE A 307 12.46 -24.57 16.82
N HIS A 308 11.41 -25.35 16.62
CA HIS A 308 11.19 -26.20 15.47
C HIS A 308 10.02 -25.64 14.65
N VAL A 309 10.21 -25.57 13.33
CA VAL A 309 9.16 -25.27 12.35
C VAL A 309 9.07 -26.45 11.39
N ALA A 310 7.96 -27.17 11.43
CA ALA A 310 7.65 -28.25 10.49
C ALA A 310 6.60 -27.76 9.50
N TYR A 311 7.02 -27.60 8.24
CA TYR A 311 6.23 -26.96 7.20
C TYR A 311 5.23 -27.93 6.56
N ASN A 312 4.03 -27.44 6.24
CA ASN A 312 2.94 -28.26 5.69
C ASN A 312 3.06 -28.38 4.15
N ASN A 313 3.67 -29.48 3.70
CA ASN A 313 3.95 -29.69 2.28
C ASN A 313 2.68 -30.06 1.49
N GLN A 314 2.05 -29.07 0.86
CA GLN A 314 0.87 -29.19 -0.02
C GLN A 314 1.14 -28.72 -1.47
N ILE A 315 0.13 -28.80 -2.34
CA ILE A 315 0.10 -28.08 -3.63
C ILE A 315 0.32 -26.55 -3.46
N PRO A 316 1.36 -25.96 -4.08
CA PRO A 316 1.71 -24.55 -3.90
C PRO A 316 0.82 -23.62 -4.74
N LEU A 317 0.89 -22.30 -4.48
CA LEU A 317 0.29 -21.28 -5.34
C LEU A 317 0.95 -21.24 -6.74
N CYS A 318 0.15 -21.10 -7.80
CA CYS A 318 0.67 -21.03 -9.18
C CYS A 318 1.41 -19.70 -9.45
N GLU A 319 2.74 -19.75 -9.64
CA GLU A 319 3.54 -18.61 -10.10
C GLU A 319 3.04 -17.98 -11.41
N ASN A 320 2.49 -18.80 -12.32
CA ASN A 320 2.13 -18.42 -13.68
C ASN A 320 0.82 -19.09 -14.11
N LYS A 321 0.03 -18.43 -14.96
CA LYS A 321 -1.27 -18.95 -15.47
C LYS A 321 -1.18 -20.26 -16.25
N ASN A 322 0.02 -20.68 -16.67
CA ASN A 322 0.28 -21.91 -17.41
C ASN A 322 0.87 -23.04 -16.54
N SER A 323 1.15 -22.77 -15.25
CA SER A 323 1.62 -23.79 -14.30
C SER A 323 0.56 -24.88 -14.09
N LYS A 324 1.01 -26.07 -13.73
CA LYS A 324 0.15 -27.23 -13.43
C LYS A 324 0.52 -27.77 -12.05
N ASN A 325 -0.42 -28.46 -11.40
CA ASN A 325 -0.27 -29.02 -10.06
C ASN A 325 0.01 -27.93 -9.01
N CYS A 326 -0.81 -26.87 -9.03
CA CYS A 326 -0.74 -25.72 -8.15
C CYS A 326 -2.14 -25.08 -8.01
N ARG A 327 -2.39 -24.38 -6.89
CA ARG A 327 -3.63 -23.62 -6.64
C ARG A 327 -3.64 -22.31 -7.45
N LYS A 328 -4.77 -21.94 -8.05
CA LYS A 328 -4.95 -20.60 -8.64
C LYS A 328 -5.39 -19.62 -7.56
N VAL A 329 -5.20 -18.32 -7.80
CA VAL A 329 -5.65 -17.25 -6.87
C VAL A 329 -7.16 -17.32 -6.58
N SER A 330 -7.97 -17.73 -7.55
CA SER A 330 -9.42 -17.93 -7.41
C SER A 330 -9.81 -19.32 -6.87
N GLU A 331 -8.85 -20.10 -6.39
CA GLU A 331 -8.96 -21.54 -6.10
C GLU A 331 -8.08 -21.91 -4.89
N LEU A 332 -8.04 -21.06 -3.85
CA LEU A 332 -7.23 -21.30 -2.64
C LEU A 332 -7.85 -22.42 -1.77
N CYS A 333 -9.17 -22.44 -1.64
CA CYS A 333 -9.94 -23.45 -0.91
C CYS A 333 -10.11 -24.72 -1.76
N ILE A 334 -9.03 -25.48 -1.92
CA ILE A 334 -8.99 -26.79 -2.60
C ILE A 334 -8.13 -27.75 -1.79
N ALA A 335 -8.74 -28.85 -1.35
CA ALA A 335 -8.09 -29.94 -0.63
C ALA A 335 -6.89 -30.54 -1.39
N ASP A 336 -5.86 -30.92 -0.64
CA ASP A 336 -4.80 -31.82 -1.09
C ASP A 336 -4.60 -32.94 -0.07
N ASP A 337 -5.21 -34.10 -0.32
CA ASP A 337 -5.12 -35.29 0.54
C ASP A 337 -3.67 -35.76 0.81
N ASN A 338 -2.72 -35.31 0.00
CA ASN A 338 -1.29 -35.63 0.07
C ASN A 338 -0.49 -34.69 1.00
N PHE A 339 -1.15 -33.73 1.67
CA PHE A 339 -0.51 -32.84 2.64
C PHE A 339 0.34 -33.60 3.67
N SER A 340 1.48 -33.05 4.07
CA SER A 340 2.44 -33.80 4.88
C SER A 340 3.41 -32.94 5.68
N PHE A 341 3.76 -33.42 6.87
CA PHE A 341 4.75 -32.83 7.76
C PHE A 341 5.95 -33.77 7.85
N ASP A 342 7.04 -33.46 7.16
CA ASP A 342 8.29 -34.23 7.22
C ASP A 342 9.21 -33.63 8.30
N MET A 343 9.24 -34.24 9.48
CA MET A 343 10.10 -33.84 10.61
C MET A 343 11.46 -34.56 10.62
N THR A 344 11.93 -35.13 9.51
CA THR A 344 13.26 -35.75 9.45
C THR A 344 14.36 -34.69 9.49
N THR A 345 15.39 -34.92 10.31
CA THR A 345 16.54 -34.02 10.46
C THR A 345 17.66 -34.32 9.45
N ASP A 346 17.32 -34.75 8.24
CA ASP A 346 18.30 -34.89 7.15
C ASP A 346 18.59 -33.51 6.55
N ALA A 347 19.84 -33.25 6.18
CA ALA A 347 20.22 -32.06 5.42
C ALA A 347 19.62 -32.04 3.99
N SER A 348 19.01 -33.14 3.55
CA SER A 348 18.17 -33.21 2.34
C SER A 348 16.76 -32.63 2.53
N ASN A 349 16.24 -32.58 3.76
CA ASN A 349 14.90 -32.05 4.06
C ASN A 349 14.92 -30.51 4.08
N SER A 350 13.95 -29.89 3.42
CA SER A 350 13.73 -28.44 3.45
C SER A 350 12.42 -28.03 4.14
N ASN A 351 11.59 -28.99 4.54
CA ASN A 351 10.31 -28.78 5.23
C ASN A 351 10.44 -28.86 6.76
N TYR A 352 11.66 -28.90 7.30
CA TYR A 352 11.91 -28.84 8.73
C TYR A 352 13.09 -27.91 9.04
N VAL A 353 12.82 -26.84 9.79
CA VAL A 353 13.83 -25.88 10.26
C VAL A 353 13.92 -25.97 11.77
N VAL A 354 15.13 -26.14 12.29
CA VAL A 354 15.43 -26.16 13.72
C VAL A 354 16.37 -25.01 14.04
N LEU A 355 15.86 -24.02 14.77
CA LEU A 355 16.65 -22.90 15.29
C LEU A 355 17.21 -23.28 16.67
N ASP A 356 18.54 -23.31 16.78
CA ASP A 356 19.23 -23.32 18.06
C ASP A 356 19.17 -21.91 18.67
N LEU A 357 18.70 -21.81 19.92
CA LEU A 357 18.47 -20.53 20.57
C LEU A 357 19.72 -19.95 21.25
N GLN A 358 20.76 -20.76 21.46
CA GLN A 358 21.97 -20.33 22.17
C GLN A 358 22.82 -19.32 21.36
N ASP A 359 22.56 -19.17 20.06
CA ASP A 359 23.14 -18.10 19.22
C ASP A 359 22.37 -16.76 19.31
N GLU A 360 21.12 -16.77 19.80
CA GLU A 360 20.23 -15.61 19.86
C GLU A 360 19.98 -15.09 21.29
N LEU A 361 19.91 -16.00 22.28
CA LEU A 361 19.60 -15.68 23.67
C LEU A 361 20.85 -15.32 24.49
N PRO A 362 20.69 -14.60 25.62
CA PRO A 362 21.77 -14.42 26.59
C PRO A 362 22.31 -15.78 27.09
N THR A 363 23.63 -15.89 27.26
CA THR A 363 24.29 -17.17 27.59
C THR A 363 23.75 -17.78 28.89
N GLY A 364 23.09 -18.94 28.78
CA GLY A 364 22.46 -19.62 29.91
C GLY A 364 21.00 -19.25 30.16
N GLU A 365 20.34 -18.57 29.23
CA GLU A 365 18.87 -18.57 29.13
C GLU A 365 18.36 -19.70 28.23
N ASP A 366 17.24 -20.29 28.61
CA ASP A 366 16.43 -21.25 27.84
C ASP A 366 14.95 -20.84 27.90
N ILE A 367 14.09 -21.44 27.07
CA ILE A 367 12.65 -21.16 27.06
C ILE A 367 11.95 -21.74 28.30
N VAL A 368 11.03 -20.95 28.87
CA VAL A 368 10.07 -21.41 29.89
C VAL A 368 8.90 -22.12 29.19
N LEU A 369 8.67 -23.40 29.50
CA LEU A 369 7.57 -24.20 28.92
C LEU A 369 6.32 -24.29 29.82
N LEU A 370 6.45 -23.98 31.11
CA LEU A 370 5.42 -24.16 32.15
C LEU A 370 5.56 -23.04 33.18
N ASP A 371 4.44 -22.53 33.69
CA ASP A 371 4.43 -21.63 34.86
C ASP A 371 4.15 -22.44 36.15
N PRO A 372 5.15 -22.62 37.03
CA PRO A 372 5.03 -23.47 38.21
C PRO A 372 4.32 -22.81 39.41
N ASP A 373 3.98 -21.52 39.33
CA ASP A 373 3.28 -20.82 40.42
C ASP A 373 1.74 -20.74 40.18
N PHE A 374 1.23 -21.33 39.09
CA PHE A 374 -0.20 -21.53 38.84
C PHE A 374 -0.69 -22.85 39.46
N ASN A 375 -1.89 -22.88 40.05
CA ASN A 375 -2.45 -24.08 40.68
C ASN A 375 -3.07 -25.00 39.61
N GLY A 376 -2.24 -25.82 38.98
CA GLY A 376 -2.60 -26.73 37.90
C GLY A 376 -1.44 -26.94 36.93
N ILE A 377 -1.76 -27.27 35.67
CA ILE A 377 -0.81 -27.17 34.56
C ILE A 377 -1.18 -25.94 33.73
N LEU A 378 -0.27 -24.96 33.70
CA LEU A 378 -0.28 -23.82 32.79
C LEU A 378 0.98 -23.88 31.91
N PRO A 379 0.87 -24.30 30.64
CA PRO A 379 1.95 -24.21 29.69
C PRO A 379 2.22 -22.76 29.30
N VAL A 380 3.45 -22.49 28.88
CA VAL A 380 3.86 -21.22 28.29
C VAL A 380 4.22 -21.51 26.83
N SER A 381 3.31 -21.19 25.94
CA SER A 381 3.43 -21.39 24.49
C SER A 381 4.26 -20.30 23.82
N LEU A 382 4.72 -20.58 22.60
CA LEU A 382 5.26 -19.56 21.70
C LEU A 382 4.07 -18.76 21.17
N ARG A 383 4.03 -17.44 21.38
CA ARG A 383 2.93 -16.64 20.83
C ARG A 383 3.25 -16.26 19.40
N ILE A 384 2.35 -16.62 18.50
CA ILE A 384 2.36 -16.20 17.10
C ILE A 384 1.80 -14.79 17.01
N GLY A 385 2.45 -13.90 16.25
CA GLY A 385 1.91 -12.59 15.90
C GLY A 385 2.86 -11.86 14.96
N ASP A 386 2.33 -11.10 14.00
CA ASP A 386 3.12 -10.25 13.09
C ASP A 386 3.29 -8.88 13.75
N TYR A 387 4.45 -8.63 14.38
CA TYR A 387 4.65 -7.41 15.17
C TYR A 387 4.97 -6.19 14.29
N ASN A 388 5.37 -6.41 13.04
CA ASN A 388 5.98 -5.40 12.18
C ASN A 388 5.19 -5.15 10.87
N LEU A 389 4.13 -5.93 10.67
CA LEU A 389 3.16 -5.93 9.57
C LEU A 389 3.75 -6.26 8.18
N ASP A 390 4.89 -6.96 8.08
CA ASP A 390 5.40 -7.47 6.78
C ASP A 390 4.58 -8.64 6.20
N GLY A 391 3.69 -9.22 7.01
CA GLY A 391 2.79 -10.33 6.70
C GLY A 391 3.44 -11.70 6.86
N TYR A 392 4.49 -11.83 7.68
CA TYR A 392 5.06 -13.10 8.10
C TYR A 392 5.00 -13.19 9.63
N PRO A 393 4.50 -14.31 10.21
CA PRO A 393 4.33 -14.39 11.66
C PRO A 393 5.67 -14.41 12.40
N ASP A 394 5.79 -13.58 13.44
CA ASP A 394 6.90 -13.53 14.39
C ASP A 394 6.54 -14.31 15.67
N LEU A 395 7.52 -14.49 16.57
CA LEU A 395 7.32 -15.18 17.85
C LEU A 395 7.62 -14.28 19.06
N LEU A 396 6.73 -14.33 20.05
CA LEU A 396 6.99 -13.84 21.41
C LEU A 396 7.20 -15.03 22.34
N VAL A 397 8.34 -15.05 23.05
CA VAL A 397 8.76 -16.19 23.90
C VAL A 397 9.20 -15.71 25.28
N VAL A 398 8.94 -16.51 26.31
CA VAL A 398 9.44 -16.25 27.67
C VAL A 398 10.71 -17.07 27.91
N THR A 399 11.79 -16.40 28.32
CA THR A 399 13.10 -17.02 28.58
C THR A 399 13.50 -16.84 30.04
N SER A 400 14.35 -17.72 30.57
CA SER A 400 14.90 -17.57 31.91
C SER A 400 16.27 -18.21 32.08
N ASN A 401 17.09 -17.57 32.92
CA ASN A 401 18.37 -18.07 33.43
C ASN A 401 18.25 -18.70 34.84
N GLY A 402 17.03 -18.95 35.31
CA GLY A 402 16.74 -19.49 36.64
C GLY A 402 16.87 -18.49 37.80
N LYS A 403 17.14 -17.20 37.52
CA LYS A 403 17.09 -16.10 38.50
C LYS A 403 16.21 -14.95 38.04
N GLU A 404 16.37 -14.57 36.78
CA GLU A 404 15.54 -13.59 36.08
C GLU A 404 14.85 -14.27 34.91
N SER A 405 13.71 -13.74 34.50
CA SER A 405 12.95 -14.19 33.33
C SER A 405 12.47 -13.01 32.52
N HIS A 406 12.66 -13.08 31.21
CA HIS A 406 12.46 -12.00 30.26
C HIS A 406 11.44 -12.40 29.18
N VAL A 407 10.82 -11.41 28.55
CA VAL A 407 10.12 -11.63 27.28
C VAL A 407 11.10 -11.30 26.15
N THR A 408 11.22 -12.22 25.19
CA THR A 408 12.04 -12.04 24.00
C THR A 408 11.14 -12.05 22.76
N LEU A 409 11.26 -11.01 21.93
CA LEU A 409 10.62 -10.93 20.62
C LEU A 409 11.61 -11.46 19.56
N LEU A 410 11.14 -12.37 18.73
CA LEU A 410 11.92 -13.08 17.71
C LEU A 410 11.29 -12.82 16.33
N GLU A 411 11.94 -11.97 15.53
CA GLU A 411 11.52 -11.60 14.18
C GLU A 411 11.78 -12.74 13.18
N SER A 412 10.78 -13.01 12.35
CA SER A 412 10.79 -14.01 11.30
C SER A 412 11.56 -13.51 10.07
N ILE A 413 12.62 -14.21 9.68
CA ILE A 413 13.49 -13.86 8.54
C ILE A 413 13.73 -15.05 7.60
N LEU A 414 14.05 -14.77 6.35
CA LEU A 414 14.44 -15.81 5.38
C LEU A 414 15.67 -16.60 5.85
N CYS A 415 15.63 -17.93 5.70
CA CYS A 415 16.77 -18.79 5.98
C CYS A 415 18.01 -18.39 5.16
N THR A 416 19.15 -18.29 5.84
CA THR A 416 20.46 -18.16 5.19
C THR A 416 21.28 -19.43 5.43
N THR A 417 22.26 -19.69 4.57
CA THR A 417 23.19 -20.84 4.68
C THR A 417 24.11 -20.81 5.91
N ARG A 418 23.93 -19.84 6.81
CA ARG A 418 24.56 -19.77 8.14
C ARG A 418 23.65 -20.27 9.27
N LYS A 419 22.33 -20.03 9.15
CA LYS A 419 21.31 -20.43 10.16
C LYS A 419 20.59 -21.73 9.80
N CYS A 420 20.45 -22.03 8.52
CA CYS A 420 19.68 -23.18 8.02
C CYS A 420 20.48 -24.00 7.01
N HIS A 421 20.05 -25.25 6.79
CA HIS A 421 20.56 -26.06 5.69
C HIS A 421 20.31 -25.40 4.33
N GLY A 422 21.20 -25.66 3.36
CA GLY A 422 21.17 -24.99 2.06
C GLY A 422 19.90 -25.19 1.25
N LEU A 423 19.19 -26.31 1.46
CA LEU A 423 17.91 -26.57 0.79
C LEU A 423 16.75 -25.80 1.43
N ALA A 424 16.68 -25.65 2.76
CA ALA A 424 15.70 -24.77 3.41
C ALA A 424 15.85 -23.30 2.94
N ALA A 425 17.10 -22.82 2.83
CA ALA A 425 17.39 -21.50 2.27
C ALA A 425 17.04 -21.38 0.76
N ALA A 426 17.19 -22.47 -0.02
CA ALA A 426 16.81 -22.49 -1.43
C ALA A 426 15.29 -22.56 -1.64
N SER A 427 14.57 -23.23 -0.74
CA SER A 427 13.10 -23.29 -0.67
C SER A 427 12.46 -22.02 -0.07
N GLN A 428 13.26 -21.02 0.32
CA GLN A 428 12.83 -19.77 0.95
C GLN A 428 12.13 -19.89 2.32
N ARG A 429 12.24 -21.05 2.99
CA ARG A 429 11.73 -21.23 4.37
C ARG A 429 12.32 -20.17 5.32
N ARG A 430 11.62 -19.87 6.41
CA ARG A 430 12.04 -18.88 7.42
C ARG A 430 12.66 -19.51 8.68
N THR A 431 13.32 -18.65 9.44
CA THR A 431 13.96 -18.86 10.75
C THR A 431 13.88 -17.53 11.51
N PHE A 432 14.35 -17.44 12.75
CA PHE A 432 14.16 -16.23 13.58
C PHE A 432 15.46 -15.54 13.98
N VAL A 433 15.36 -14.25 14.31
CA VAL A 433 16.39 -13.43 14.97
C VAL A 433 15.81 -12.62 16.12
N LYS A 434 16.58 -12.42 17.18
CA LYS A 434 16.18 -11.61 18.33
C LYS A 434 16.08 -10.13 17.99
N VAL A 435 14.90 -9.53 18.23
CA VAL A 435 14.72 -8.09 18.10
C VAL A 435 15.44 -7.39 19.25
N ASN A 436 16.39 -6.51 18.92
CA ASN A 436 17.22 -5.79 19.88
C ASN A 436 16.97 -4.26 19.84
N ASP A 437 17.00 -3.66 18.65
CA ASP A 437 16.85 -2.22 18.47
C ASP A 437 15.41 -1.78 18.75
N GLY A 438 15.18 -1.14 19.90
CA GLY A 438 13.86 -0.63 20.33
C GLY A 438 13.08 -1.54 21.28
N ALA A 439 13.48 -2.81 21.43
CA ALA A 439 12.78 -3.79 22.28
C ALA A 439 13.16 -3.73 23.78
N GLN A 440 13.91 -2.71 24.21
CA GLN A 440 14.43 -2.56 25.57
C GLN A 440 13.37 -2.65 26.70
N PRO A 441 12.10 -2.20 26.56
CA PRO A 441 11.10 -2.38 27.60
C PRO A 441 10.87 -3.85 28.00
N LEU A 442 10.87 -4.79 27.05
CA LEU A 442 10.71 -6.22 27.35
C LEU A 442 11.90 -6.76 28.16
N TYR A 443 13.13 -6.36 27.80
CA TYR A 443 14.34 -6.76 28.53
C TYR A 443 14.52 -6.07 29.89
N ASN A 444 13.77 -5.00 30.17
CA ASN A 444 13.72 -4.40 31.49
C ASN A 444 12.83 -5.20 32.47
N ILE A 445 11.92 -6.03 31.96
CA ILE A 445 11.05 -6.90 32.76
C ILE A 445 11.79 -8.18 33.10
N LYS A 446 12.15 -8.32 34.38
CA LYS A 446 13.05 -9.39 34.91
C LYS A 446 12.33 -10.55 35.59
N THR A 447 11.00 -10.50 35.63
CA THR A 447 10.13 -11.46 36.34
C THR A 447 8.99 -11.96 35.44
N ALA A 448 9.19 -11.99 34.13
CA ALA A 448 8.20 -12.44 33.15
C ALA A 448 7.76 -13.89 33.40
N LYS A 449 6.47 -14.16 33.20
CA LYS A 449 5.81 -15.44 33.47
C LYS A 449 5.09 -16.00 32.25
N ASN A 450 4.33 -15.14 31.58
CA ASN A 450 3.66 -15.39 30.32
C ASN A 450 3.64 -14.05 29.54
N ALA A 451 3.28 -14.09 28.27
CA ALA A 451 3.00 -12.90 27.48
C ALA A 451 1.96 -13.22 26.40
N ALA A 452 1.30 -12.22 25.84
CA ALA A 452 0.36 -12.34 24.74
C ALA A 452 0.41 -11.11 23.83
N PHE A 453 0.05 -11.27 22.55
CA PHE A 453 -0.22 -10.16 21.64
C PHE A 453 -1.69 -9.74 21.74
N LEU A 454 -1.96 -8.44 21.58
CA LEU A 454 -3.30 -7.84 21.58
C LEU A 454 -3.28 -6.54 20.74
N ASP A 455 -4.38 -6.17 20.09
CA ASP A 455 -4.55 -4.87 19.43
C ASP A 455 -5.37 -3.98 20.36
N LEU A 456 -4.69 -3.31 21.30
CA LEU A 456 -5.31 -2.70 22.47
C LEU A 456 -6.17 -1.49 22.13
N ASP A 457 -5.77 -0.67 21.16
CA ASP A 457 -6.51 0.53 20.76
C ASP A 457 -7.15 0.45 19.37
N GLU A 458 -7.38 -0.78 18.87
CA GLU A 458 -8.06 -1.06 17.60
C GLU A 458 -7.46 -0.28 16.42
N ASP A 459 -6.13 -0.12 16.40
CA ASP A 459 -5.38 0.58 15.36
C ASP A 459 -4.63 -0.35 14.39
N GLY A 460 -4.66 -1.66 14.68
CA GLY A 460 -4.09 -2.72 13.86
C GLY A 460 -2.62 -3.03 14.14
N THR A 461 -2.04 -2.44 15.19
CA THR A 461 -0.74 -2.87 15.73
C THR A 461 -0.90 -4.00 16.74
N MET A 462 0.11 -4.87 16.86
CA MET A 462 0.16 -5.90 17.90
C MET A 462 0.94 -5.39 19.11
N ASP A 463 0.23 -4.76 20.04
CA ASP A 463 0.70 -4.49 21.40
C ASP A 463 0.95 -5.80 22.17
N ILE A 464 1.71 -5.70 23.27
CA ILE A 464 2.15 -6.86 24.04
C ILE A 464 1.71 -6.74 25.51
N MET A 465 0.90 -7.69 25.96
CA MET A 465 0.55 -7.92 27.36
C MET A 465 1.63 -8.80 28.00
N VAL A 466 2.35 -8.28 29.01
CA VAL A 466 3.34 -9.05 29.78
C VAL A 466 2.83 -9.35 31.18
N PHE A 467 2.85 -10.62 31.55
CA PHE A 467 2.50 -11.11 32.88
C PHE A 467 3.76 -11.28 33.70
N THR A 468 3.82 -10.70 34.90
CA THR A 468 5.02 -10.73 35.75
C THR A 468 4.74 -11.28 37.15
N ALA A 469 5.73 -11.93 37.75
CA ALA A 469 5.56 -12.59 39.05
C ALA A 469 5.41 -11.58 40.19
N THR A 470 4.31 -11.69 40.94
CA THR A 470 4.08 -10.97 42.20
C THR A 470 5.05 -11.40 43.30
N HIS A 471 5.12 -10.66 44.40
CA HIS A 471 5.94 -11.03 45.57
C HIS A 471 5.52 -12.36 46.24
N ASP A 472 4.24 -12.72 46.17
CA ASP A 472 3.71 -13.98 46.69
C ASP A 472 3.64 -15.06 45.61
N LYS A 473 3.96 -16.30 45.99
CA LYS A 473 3.87 -17.50 45.13
C LYS A 473 2.42 -17.96 44.96
N THR A 474 1.70 -17.27 44.09
CA THR A 474 0.29 -17.53 43.76
C THR A 474 0.08 -17.42 42.25
N ALA A 475 -1.16 -17.59 41.78
CA ALA A 475 -1.52 -17.30 40.39
C ALA A 475 -1.60 -15.80 40.05
N ALA A 476 -1.43 -14.89 41.01
CA ALA A 476 -1.45 -13.45 40.76
C ALA A 476 -0.29 -12.99 39.87
N ARG A 477 -0.55 -12.10 38.92
CA ARG A 477 0.44 -11.56 37.99
C ARG A 477 0.29 -10.04 37.93
N ASP A 478 1.39 -9.32 38.19
CA ASP A 478 1.45 -7.89 37.89
C ASP A 478 1.52 -7.74 36.37
N ILE A 479 0.57 -7.01 35.77
CA ILE A 479 0.46 -6.88 34.30
C ILE A 479 1.07 -5.57 33.81
N GLN A 480 1.89 -5.68 32.76
CA GLN A 480 2.52 -4.55 32.09
C GLN A 480 2.10 -4.53 30.61
N MET A 481 1.49 -3.42 30.17
CA MET A 481 1.18 -3.18 28.77
C MET A 481 2.38 -2.55 28.05
N ILE A 482 2.77 -3.15 26.93
CA ILE A 482 3.86 -2.67 26.08
C ILE A 482 3.28 -2.31 24.72
N HIS A 483 3.19 -1.01 24.43
CA HIS A 483 2.74 -0.51 23.14
C HIS A 483 3.79 -0.71 22.05
N ASN A 484 3.35 -1.11 20.86
CA ASN A 484 4.14 -1.43 19.70
C ASN A 484 4.06 -0.33 18.63
N ASN A 485 5.08 0.53 18.59
CA ASN A 485 5.20 1.59 17.58
C ASN A 485 6.19 1.21 16.45
N TYR A 486 6.38 -0.07 16.12
CA TYR A 486 7.16 -0.48 14.94
C TYR A 486 6.41 -0.27 13.61
N PHE A 487 5.72 0.86 13.48
CA PHE A 487 4.92 1.14 12.29
C PHE A 487 5.79 1.33 11.06
N ASN A 488 5.50 0.55 10.03
CA ASN A 488 6.42 0.26 8.94
C ASN A 488 5.98 0.86 7.59
N ASP A 489 5.05 1.82 7.56
CA ASP A 489 4.24 2.17 6.37
C ASP A 489 3.60 0.90 5.73
N ALA A 490 3.22 -0.06 6.58
CA ALA A 490 2.66 -1.34 6.20
C ALA A 490 1.15 -1.37 6.48
N PHE A 491 0.43 -2.21 5.73
CA PHE A 491 -1.00 -2.37 5.87
C PHE A 491 -1.35 -3.62 6.67
N PHE A 492 -2.50 -3.61 7.34
CA PHE A 492 -3.07 -4.77 8.04
C PHE A 492 -4.47 -5.12 7.50
N LEU A 493 -4.99 -6.28 7.91
CA LEU A 493 -6.41 -6.57 7.90
C LEU A 493 -6.80 -7.26 9.22
N LYS A 494 -7.92 -6.83 9.80
CA LYS A 494 -8.52 -7.43 10.99
C LYS A 494 -9.81 -8.14 10.57
N THR A 495 -10.01 -9.37 11.02
CA THR A 495 -11.17 -10.20 10.62
C THR A 495 -11.80 -10.88 11.83
N LEU A 496 -13.13 -10.90 11.87
CA LEU A 496 -13.93 -11.56 12.91
C LEU A 496 -15.07 -12.32 12.25
N VAL A 497 -15.13 -13.64 12.45
CA VAL A 497 -16.25 -14.50 12.06
C VAL A 497 -17.05 -14.83 13.30
N LEU A 498 -18.32 -14.42 13.32
CA LEU A 498 -19.23 -14.71 14.43
C LEU A 498 -19.81 -16.13 14.32
N ASN A 499 -20.36 -16.63 15.42
CA ASN A 499 -21.05 -17.94 15.48
C ASN A 499 -22.34 -18.03 14.64
N GLY A 500 -22.79 -16.93 14.01
CA GLY A 500 -23.87 -16.94 13.02
C GLY A 500 -25.30 -16.93 13.56
N VAL A 501 -25.52 -16.52 14.82
CA VAL A 501 -26.87 -16.26 15.36
C VAL A 501 -27.58 -15.13 14.58
N GLY A 502 -28.86 -15.33 14.24
CA GLY A 502 -29.48 -14.68 13.08
C GLY A 502 -30.32 -13.41 13.29
N HIS A 503 -30.52 -12.93 14.52
CA HIS A 503 -31.54 -11.89 14.80
C HIS A 503 -31.12 -10.72 15.71
N LYS A 504 -29.88 -10.72 16.22
CA LYS A 504 -29.33 -9.64 17.05
C LYS A 504 -27.83 -9.51 16.73
N GLN A 505 -27.38 -8.34 16.31
CA GLN A 505 -25.95 -8.09 16.06
C GLN A 505 -25.25 -7.81 17.39
N ASN A 506 -24.93 -8.88 18.11
CA ASN A 506 -23.96 -8.89 19.19
C ASN A 506 -22.61 -9.29 18.57
N PHE A 507 -21.54 -8.52 18.82
CA PHE A 507 -20.24 -8.78 18.22
C PHE A 507 -19.33 -9.69 19.07
N GLY A 508 -19.73 -9.99 20.31
CA GLY A 508 -18.93 -10.76 21.26
C GLY A 508 -18.68 -12.24 20.96
N VAL A 509 -19.47 -12.83 20.06
CA VAL A 509 -19.60 -14.30 19.92
C VAL A 509 -18.85 -14.85 18.70
N ASN A 510 -17.52 -14.98 18.83
CA ASN A 510 -16.65 -15.50 17.77
C ASN A 510 -16.82 -17.02 17.54
N TYR A 511 -16.69 -17.46 16.28
CA TYR A 511 -16.71 -18.87 15.91
C TYR A 511 -15.31 -19.52 16.09
N PRO A 512 -15.20 -20.74 16.68
CA PRO A 512 -13.95 -21.48 16.77
C PRO A 512 -13.62 -22.16 15.43
N GLY A 513 -12.39 -22.00 14.92
CA GLY A 513 -12.01 -22.62 13.64
C GLY A 513 -12.68 -21.98 12.43
N ALA A 514 -12.65 -20.65 12.34
CA ALA A 514 -12.91 -19.96 11.08
C ALA A 514 -11.60 -19.80 10.30
N GLU A 515 -11.63 -20.04 8.99
CA GLU A 515 -10.43 -20.02 8.15
C GLU A 515 -10.42 -18.82 7.21
N PHE A 516 -9.31 -18.08 7.19
CA PHE A 516 -9.06 -16.99 6.25
C PHE A 516 -7.93 -17.37 5.30
N LYS A 517 -8.16 -17.29 3.97
CA LYS A 517 -7.10 -17.44 2.97
C LYS A 517 -7.12 -16.33 1.95
N PHE A 518 -5.97 -15.74 1.66
CA PHE A 518 -5.87 -14.62 0.74
C PHE A 518 -4.54 -14.62 -0.01
N THR A 519 -4.41 -13.72 -1.00
CA THR A 519 -3.11 -13.47 -1.66
C THR A 519 -2.71 -12.01 -1.60
N VAL A 520 -1.41 -11.79 -1.41
CA VAL A 520 -0.76 -10.47 -1.42
C VAL A 520 0.43 -10.45 -2.38
N LEU A 521 0.77 -9.25 -2.85
CA LEU A 521 1.97 -8.96 -3.64
C LEU A 521 3.11 -8.53 -2.71
N ASP A 522 4.24 -9.25 -2.78
CA ASP A 522 5.46 -8.87 -2.07
C ASP A 522 6.15 -7.64 -2.72
N THR A 523 7.21 -7.14 -2.08
CA THR A 523 7.97 -5.98 -2.59
C THR A 523 8.77 -6.26 -3.87
N SER A 524 8.83 -7.52 -4.34
CA SER A 524 9.41 -7.90 -5.64
C SER A 524 8.36 -7.98 -6.76
N GLY A 525 7.06 -7.95 -6.41
CA GLY A 525 5.93 -8.14 -7.33
C GLY A 525 5.52 -9.60 -7.51
N ARG A 526 6.04 -10.53 -6.68
CA ARG A 526 5.59 -11.93 -6.65
C ARG A 526 4.32 -12.02 -5.79
N LYS A 527 3.38 -12.88 -6.22
CA LYS A 527 2.23 -13.25 -5.39
C LYS A 527 2.62 -14.35 -4.42
N ARG A 528 2.19 -14.18 -3.17
CA ARG A 528 2.21 -15.19 -2.11
C ARG A 528 0.80 -15.40 -1.58
N ALA A 529 0.55 -16.55 -1.00
CA ALA A 529 -0.69 -16.84 -0.30
C ALA A 529 -0.45 -16.70 1.21
N ASN A 530 -1.52 -16.59 1.97
CA ASN A 530 -1.48 -16.56 3.42
C ASN A 530 -2.72 -17.30 3.96
N GLN A 531 -2.54 -18.19 4.93
CA GLN A 531 -3.62 -18.78 5.74
C GLN A 531 -3.55 -18.29 7.20
N VAL A 532 -4.71 -17.96 7.78
CA VAL A 532 -4.86 -17.62 9.21
C VAL A 532 -6.16 -18.23 9.74
N ALA A 533 -6.09 -18.92 10.88
CA ALA A 533 -7.26 -19.49 11.56
C ALA A 533 -7.67 -18.66 12.79
N GLN A 534 -8.98 -18.53 13.02
CA GLN A 534 -9.56 -17.85 14.18
C GLN A 534 -9.79 -18.79 15.36
N TYR A 535 -9.37 -18.38 16.56
CA TYR A 535 -9.63 -19.08 17.82
C TYR A 535 -9.38 -20.61 17.75
N SER A 536 -8.24 -20.96 17.15
CA SER A 536 -7.81 -22.30 16.79
C SER A 536 -7.44 -23.20 17.98
N GLN A 537 -7.08 -22.63 19.12
CA GLN A 537 -6.62 -23.35 20.33
C GLN A 537 -7.10 -22.65 21.60
N SER A 538 -7.73 -23.39 22.51
CA SER A 538 -8.31 -22.83 23.75
C SER A 538 -7.89 -23.52 25.05
N GLY A 539 -7.15 -24.64 24.96
CA GLY A 539 -6.69 -25.39 26.13
C GLY A 539 -5.67 -24.61 26.97
N TYR A 540 -5.80 -24.72 28.29
CA TYR A 540 -4.85 -24.26 29.29
C TYR A 540 -4.55 -22.75 29.28
N LEU A 541 -5.59 -21.91 29.32
CA LEU A 541 -5.50 -20.43 29.26
C LEU A 541 -4.74 -19.97 28.00
N SER A 542 -5.26 -20.34 26.82
CA SER A 542 -4.55 -20.12 25.56
C SER A 542 -4.34 -18.65 25.19
N LEU A 543 -5.09 -17.70 25.77
CA LEU A 543 -5.01 -16.25 25.49
C LEU A 543 -5.00 -15.92 23.98
N GLN A 544 -5.79 -16.66 23.17
CA GLN A 544 -6.06 -16.26 21.80
C GLN A 544 -7.10 -15.14 21.77
N THR A 545 -6.95 -14.21 20.82
CA THR A 545 -7.91 -13.13 20.57
C THR A 545 -9.18 -13.66 19.89
N PRO A 546 -10.36 -13.01 20.09
CA PRO A 546 -11.59 -13.42 19.43
C PRO A 546 -11.56 -13.16 17.90
N TYR A 547 -10.79 -12.16 17.48
CA TYR A 547 -10.51 -11.81 16.08
C TYR A 547 -9.16 -12.39 15.61
N SER A 548 -8.97 -12.43 14.28
CA SER A 548 -7.67 -12.60 13.63
C SER A 548 -7.15 -11.25 13.11
N LEU A 549 -5.85 -10.99 13.27
CA LEU A 549 -5.17 -9.79 12.75
C LEU A 549 -3.89 -10.23 12.04
N PHE A 550 -3.65 -9.70 10.84
CA PHE A 550 -2.49 -10.07 10.03
C PHE A 550 -1.99 -8.91 9.15
N GLY A 551 -0.66 -8.81 9.02
CA GLY A 551 -0.02 -7.85 8.13
C GLY A 551 -0.14 -8.25 6.66
N LEU A 552 -0.13 -7.22 5.80
CA LEU A 552 -0.19 -7.32 4.35
C LEU A 552 1.06 -6.73 3.69
N GLY A 553 2.04 -6.25 4.48
CA GLY A 553 3.22 -5.55 3.99
C GLY A 553 2.91 -4.16 3.41
N ARG A 554 3.93 -3.57 2.77
CA ARG A 554 3.93 -2.15 2.32
C ARG A 554 3.33 -1.90 0.93
N THR A 555 3.03 -2.95 0.16
CA THR A 555 2.78 -2.85 -1.30
C THR A 555 1.32 -3.09 -1.71
N ASN A 556 0.46 -3.52 -0.79
CA ASN A 556 -0.89 -3.99 -1.09
C ASN A 556 -1.92 -2.89 -0.84
N ASN A 557 -2.32 -2.20 -1.92
CA ASN A 557 -3.38 -1.19 -1.89
C ASN A 557 -4.80 -1.80 -1.77
N TYR A 558 -4.92 -3.10 -2.01
CA TYR A 558 -6.09 -3.94 -1.82
C TYR A 558 -5.66 -5.41 -1.76
N VAL A 559 -6.44 -6.26 -1.10
CA VAL A 559 -6.29 -7.73 -1.18
C VAL A 559 -7.11 -8.20 -2.38
N GLU A 560 -6.52 -9.00 -3.28
CA GLU A 560 -7.19 -9.36 -4.55
C GLU A 560 -8.45 -10.21 -4.34
N GLU A 561 -8.32 -11.28 -3.58
CA GLU A 561 -9.38 -12.19 -3.13
C GLU A 561 -9.07 -12.57 -1.67
N LEU A 562 -10.09 -12.51 -0.81
CA LEU A 562 -10.10 -13.07 0.53
C LEU A 562 -11.18 -14.14 0.61
N PHE A 563 -10.80 -15.38 0.87
CA PHE A 563 -11.68 -16.50 1.18
C PHE A 563 -11.92 -16.58 2.69
N VAL A 564 -13.16 -16.89 3.08
CA VAL A 564 -13.57 -17.09 4.48
C VAL A 564 -14.38 -18.38 4.57
N GLY A 565 -13.94 -19.34 5.38
CA GLY A 565 -14.56 -20.66 5.55
C GLY A 565 -14.96 -20.98 6.99
N VAL A 566 -15.97 -21.84 7.15
CA VAL A 566 -16.46 -22.37 8.44
C VAL A 566 -16.82 -23.86 8.29
N SER A 567 -16.96 -24.58 9.40
CA SER A 567 -17.05 -26.05 9.38
C SER A 567 -18.45 -26.66 9.17
N ARG A 568 -19.43 -25.89 8.69
CA ARG A 568 -20.80 -26.37 8.35
C ARG A 568 -20.81 -27.60 7.41
N ASN A 569 -21.68 -28.57 7.68
CA ASN A 569 -21.85 -29.80 6.88
C ASN A 569 -22.67 -29.56 5.58
N GLN A 570 -22.14 -28.76 4.66
CA GLN A 570 -22.76 -28.39 3.38
C GLN A 570 -21.76 -28.49 2.22
N SER A 571 -22.25 -28.45 0.97
CA SER A 571 -21.40 -28.59 -0.23
C SER A 571 -20.64 -27.31 -0.63
N SER A 572 -21.00 -26.17 -0.04
CA SER A 572 -20.33 -24.88 -0.20
C SER A 572 -20.30 -24.20 1.17
N TYR A 573 -19.13 -24.24 1.82
CA TYR A 573 -18.93 -23.84 3.22
C TYR A 573 -17.95 -22.67 3.38
N TYR A 574 -17.54 -22.05 2.28
CA TYR A 574 -16.72 -20.83 2.24
C TYR A 574 -17.29 -19.82 1.25
N THR A 575 -16.98 -18.54 1.47
CA THR A 575 -17.26 -17.43 0.54
C THR A 575 -15.94 -16.76 0.11
N SER A 576 -15.95 -15.92 -0.93
CA SER A 576 -14.80 -15.05 -1.26
C SER A 576 -15.22 -13.60 -1.52
N LEU A 577 -14.28 -12.68 -1.26
CA LEU A 577 -14.44 -11.25 -1.43
C LEU A 577 -13.29 -10.69 -2.27
N ALA A 578 -13.64 -10.16 -3.43
CA ALA A 578 -12.68 -9.48 -4.30
C ALA A 578 -12.46 -8.02 -3.88
N GLY A 579 -11.20 -7.57 -3.84
CA GLY A 579 -10.86 -6.16 -3.66
C GLY A 579 -11.06 -5.60 -2.25
N VAL A 580 -10.78 -6.39 -1.21
CA VAL A 580 -10.88 -5.96 0.20
C VAL A 580 -9.91 -4.80 0.48
N ILE A 581 -10.40 -3.79 1.20
CA ILE A 581 -9.66 -2.56 1.52
C ILE A 581 -8.74 -2.80 2.74
N PRO A 582 -7.43 -2.48 2.68
CA PRO A 582 -6.53 -2.63 3.81
C PRO A 582 -6.81 -1.61 4.93
N ASN A 583 -6.27 -1.84 6.12
CA ASN A 583 -6.48 -1.04 7.33
C ASN A 583 -7.98 -0.91 7.68
N SER A 584 -8.65 -2.06 7.67
CA SER A 584 -10.07 -2.20 8.01
C SER A 584 -10.33 -3.44 8.86
N GLN A 585 -11.47 -3.44 9.54
CA GLN A 585 -12.01 -4.57 10.26
C GLN A 585 -13.19 -5.14 9.45
N LEU A 586 -13.11 -6.43 9.10
CA LEU A 586 -14.21 -7.19 8.51
C LEU A 586 -14.91 -8.01 9.58
N ILE A 587 -16.24 -7.91 9.65
CA ILE A 587 -17.08 -8.79 10.47
C ILE A 587 -17.94 -9.65 9.55
N ILE A 588 -17.81 -10.97 9.66
CA ILE A 588 -18.49 -11.97 8.84
C ILE A 588 -19.51 -12.68 9.73
N VAL A 589 -20.77 -12.73 9.28
CA VAL A 589 -21.85 -13.42 9.99
C VAL A 589 -22.34 -14.59 9.13
N PRO A 590 -21.93 -15.84 9.43
CA PRO A 590 -22.28 -17.04 8.65
C PRO A 590 -23.70 -17.56 8.89
N TYR A 591 -24.63 -16.65 9.21
CA TYR A 591 -26.04 -16.95 9.38
C TYR A 591 -26.63 -17.52 8.07
N GLN A 592 -27.46 -18.55 8.20
CA GLN A 592 -28.22 -19.14 7.10
C GLN A 592 -29.67 -19.38 7.58
N PRO A 593 -30.69 -18.91 6.83
CA PRO A 593 -32.07 -19.31 7.07
C PRO A 593 -32.29 -20.82 6.85
N GLU A 594 -33.34 -21.36 7.46
CA GLU A 594 -33.73 -22.77 7.30
C GLU A 594 -33.93 -23.14 5.81
N GLY A 595 -33.20 -24.16 5.34
CA GLY A 595 -33.22 -24.61 3.94
C GLY A 595 -32.31 -23.83 2.97
N VAL A 596 -31.32 -23.07 3.47
CA VAL A 596 -30.33 -22.34 2.65
C VAL A 596 -28.92 -22.91 2.83
N ASP A 597 -28.68 -24.07 2.21
CA ASP A 597 -27.44 -24.86 2.34
C ASP A 597 -26.26 -24.30 1.49
N ASN A 598 -26.04 -22.98 1.52
CA ASN A 598 -24.96 -22.28 0.80
C ASN A 598 -24.71 -20.87 1.39
N PRO A 599 -23.54 -20.24 1.15
CA PRO A 599 -23.13 -19.02 1.83
C PRO A 599 -23.73 -17.72 1.27
N THR A 600 -24.70 -17.78 0.33
CA THR A 600 -25.28 -16.56 -0.29
C THR A 600 -26.12 -15.71 0.65
N SER A 601 -26.40 -16.21 1.85
CA SER A 601 -27.12 -15.51 2.92
C SER A 601 -26.20 -14.89 3.98
N TRP A 602 -24.89 -15.16 3.94
CA TRP A 602 -23.93 -14.60 4.89
C TRP A 602 -23.79 -13.08 4.69
N SER A 603 -23.85 -12.31 5.78
CA SER A 603 -23.61 -10.86 5.74
C SER A 603 -22.18 -10.55 6.13
N ILE A 604 -21.57 -9.57 5.46
CA ILE A 604 -20.20 -9.12 5.74
C ILE A 604 -20.17 -7.61 5.84
N GLU A 605 -19.69 -7.13 6.98
CA GLU A 605 -19.61 -5.71 7.32
C GLU A 605 -18.15 -5.23 7.26
N LEU A 606 -17.94 -4.06 6.67
CA LEU A 606 -16.63 -3.42 6.52
C LEU A 606 -16.58 -2.17 7.40
N TYR A 607 -15.85 -2.25 8.50
CA TYR A 607 -15.56 -1.13 9.39
C TYR A 607 -14.23 -0.49 8.99
N ILE A 608 -14.27 0.77 8.56
CA ILE A 608 -13.09 1.57 8.20
C ILE A 608 -12.82 2.51 9.37
N HIS A 609 -11.64 2.39 9.98
CA HIS A 609 -11.27 3.20 11.15
C HIS A 609 -11.03 4.66 10.70
N PRO A 610 -11.86 5.64 11.14
CA PRO A 610 -11.75 7.01 10.68
C PRO A 610 -10.63 7.72 11.45
N GLY A 611 -9.39 7.63 10.96
CA GLY A 611 -8.21 8.12 11.68
C GLY A 611 -8.33 9.57 12.18
N ASP A 612 -7.67 9.87 13.31
CA ASP A 612 -7.80 11.05 14.21
C ASP A 612 -8.10 12.40 13.56
N TRP A 613 -7.63 12.58 12.33
CA TRP A 613 -7.69 13.80 11.55
C TRP A 613 -9.10 14.14 11.04
N VAL A 614 -10.04 13.19 10.96
CA VAL A 614 -11.38 13.41 10.38
C VAL A 614 -12.15 14.55 11.08
N PRO A 615 -12.27 14.61 12.43
CA PRO A 615 -12.87 15.75 13.12
C PRO A 615 -12.15 17.09 12.86
N TRP A 616 -10.82 17.07 12.74
CA TRP A 616 -10.03 18.28 12.46
C TRP A 616 -10.24 18.78 11.02
N VAL A 617 -10.31 17.87 10.04
CA VAL A 617 -10.66 18.20 8.65
C VAL A 617 -12.08 18.77 8.57
N LEU A 618 -13.05 18.17 9.28
CA LEU A 618 -14.42 18.69 9.37
C LEU A 618 -14.47 20.09 10.01
N MET A 619 -13.73 20.32 11.10
CA MET A 619 -13.62 21.63 11.73
C MET A 619 -13.03 22.68 10.77
N ILE A 620 -11.96 22.33 10.03
CA ILE A 620 -11.34 23.20 9.03
C ILE A 620 -12.33 23.51 7.90
N LEU A 621 -13.07 22.52 7.39
CA LEU A 621 -14.10 22.71 6.37
C LEU A 621 -15.22 23.65 6.84
N ILE A 622 -15.68 23.52 8.09
CA ILE A 622 -16.68 24.41 8.68
C ILE A 622 -16.13 25.85 8.77
N ILE A 623 -14.89 26.02 9.24
CA ILE A 623 -14.24 27.35 9.34
C ILE A 623 -14.09 28.00 7.96
N VAL A 624 -13.61 27.24 6.95
CA VAL A 624 -13.48 27.72 5.57
C VAL A 624 -14.85 28.09 4.99
N THR A 625 -15.88 27.27 5.23
CA THR A 625 -17.26 27.54 4.78
C THR A 625 -17.82 28.83 5.39
N ILE A 626 -17.57 29.07 6.70
CA ILE A 626 -17.98 30.31 7.37
C ILE A 626 -17.23 31.52 6.80
N ILE A 627 -15.92 31.40 6.54
CA ILE A 627 -15.12 32.47 5.92
C ILE A 627 -15.64 32.80 4.51
N LEU A 628 -15.92 31.78 3.69
CA LEU A 628 -16.50 31.97 2.35
C LEU A 628 -17.88 32.60 2.42
N ALA A 629 -18.75 32.17 3.34
CA ALA A 629 -20.06 32.77 3.57
C ALA A 629 -19.97 34.25 3.99
N ILE A 630 -18.99 34.60 4.82
CA ILE A 630 -18.71 36.00 5.21
C ILE A 630 -18.22 36.81 3.99
N VAL A 631 -17.32 36.27 3.16
CA VAL A 631 -16.83 36.94 1.94
C VAL A 631 -17.99 37.16 0.95
N VAL A 632 -18.81 36.14 0.69
CA VAL A 632 -19.99 36.24 -0.18
C VAL A 632 -21.01 37.25 0.37
N PHE A 633 -21.25 37.25 1.69
CA PHE A 633 -22.13 38.24 2.32
C PHE A 633 -21.58 39.66 2.20
N ILE A 634 -20.28 39.87 2.38
CA ILE A 634 -19.62 41.18 2.21
C ILE A 634 -19.71 41.65 0.75
N LEU A 635 -19.44 40.77 -0.22
CA LEU A 635 -19.54 41.09 -1.65
C LEU A 635 -20.97 41.44 -2.04
N ASN A 636 -21.97 40.63 -1.67
CA ASN A 636 -23.39 40.91 -1.90
C ASN A 636 -23.83 42.20 -1.20
N TYR A 637 -23.33 42.48 0.01
CA TYR A 637 -23.61 43.75 0.70
C TYR A 637 -22.98 44.96 0.01
N ILE A 638 -21.77 44.84 -0.54
CA ILE A 638 -21.12 45.89 -1.35
C ILE A 638 -21.90 46.10 -2.66
N GLU A 639 -22.13 45.02 -3.41
CA GLU A 639 -22.91 45.01 -4.66
C GLU A 639 -24.28 45.67 -4.46
N LYS A 640 -25.05 45.24 -3.45
CA LYS A 640 -26.36 45.84 -3.11
C LYS A 640 -26.27 47.31 -2.71
N ARG A 641 -25.14 47.73 -2.10
CA ARG A 641 -24.89 49.14 -1.77
C ARG A 641 -24.47 49.99 -2.98
N GLU A 642 -23.80 49.40 -3.95
CA GLU A 642 -23.49 50.03 -5.23
C GLU A 642 -24.73 50.08 -6.12
N ASP A 643 -25.55 49.04 -6.15
CA ASP A 643 -26.84 48.96 -6.84
C ASP A 643 -27.86 49.99 -6.28
N GLU A 644 -27.87 50.22 -4.96
CA GLU A 644 -28.58 51.36 -4.37
C GLU A 644 -27.96 52.73 -4.73
N TYR A 645 -26.66 52.81 -4.99
CA TYR A 645 -25.97 54.03 -5.38
C TYR A 645 -26.18 54.35 -6.87
N GLU A 646 -26.18 53.35 -7.74
CA GLU A 646 -26.59 53.40 -9.14
C GLU A 646 -28.04 53.87 -9.27
N LYS A 647 -28.97 53.32 -8.47
CA LYS A 647 -30.37 53.81 -8.42
C LYS A 647 -30.47 55.27 -7.95
N ARG A 648 -29.55 55.73 -7.09
CA ARG A 648 -29.40 57.15 -6.67
C ARG A 648 -28.63 58.03 -7.68
N LYS A 649 -27.87 57.45 -8.62
CA LYS A 649 -27.25 58.13 -9.78
C LYS A 649 -28.26 58.26 -10.92
N ALA A 650 -28.95 57.18 -11.29
CA ALA A 650 -29.94 57.17 -12.36
C ALA A 650 -31.07 58.19 -12.13
N SER A 651 -31.53 58.31 -10.87
CA SER A 651 -32.47 59.37 -10.45
C SER A 651 -31.89 60.79 -10.40
N ARG A 652 -30.60 60.97 -10.70
CA ARG A 652 -29.92 62.26 -10.93
C ARG A 652 -29.51 62.47 -12.39
N PHE A 653 -29.43 61.41 -13.20
CA PHE A 653 -28.94 61.42 -14.59
C PHE A 653 -29.92 62.00 -15.62
N ILE A 654 -30.99 62.67 -15.17
CA ILE A 654 -31.93 63.42 -16.02
C ILE A 654 -31.46 64.87 -16.25
N ASN A 655 -30.36 65.30 -15.61
CA ASN A 655 -29.81 66.65 -15.77
C ASN A 655 -28.31 66.66 -16.10
N PHE A 656 -27.97 67.35 -17.19
CA PHE A 656 -26.64 67.72 -17.70
C PHE A 656 -25.74 66.61 -18.28
N ASP A 657 -25.98 66.32 -19.56
CA ASP A 657 -24.89 66.32 -20.54
C ASP A 657 -24.13 67.67 -20.51
N ALA A 658 -22.78 67.63 -20.51
CA ALA A 658 -21.91 68.59 -21.23
C ALA A 658 -20.39 68.33 -21.03
N LEU A 659 -19.64 68.41 -22.15
CA LEU A 659 -18.25 68.88 -22.29
C LEU A 659 -17.06 68.09 -21.67
N GLU A 660 -16.50 67.22 -22.52
CA GLU A 660 -15.10 67.15 -22.99
C GLU A 660 -13.87 67.23 -22.03
N LYS A 661 -13.03 66.19 -22.18
CA LYS A 661 -11.56 66.16 -22.30
C LYS A 661 -10.64 66.61 -21.14
N ASP A 662 -9.95 65.61 -20.61
CA ASP A 662 -8.48 65.54 -20.47
C ASP A 662 -7.73 66.74 -19.84
N LYS A 663 -7.45 66.63 -18.52
CA LYS A 663 -6.06 66.38 -18.08
C LYS A 663 -5.90 66.02 -16.59
N GLU A 664 -5.42 64.80 -16.38
CA GLU A 664 -4.32 64.36 -15.49
C GLU A 664 -3.85 65.17 -14.24
N ILE A 665 -3.53 64.38 -13.21
CA ILE A 665 -2.48 64.57 -12.17
C ILE A 665 -2.63 65.77 -11.21
N VAL A 666 -3.55 65.64 -10.24
CA VAL A 666 -3.44 66.21 -8.87
C VAL A 666 -4.25 65.28 -7.92
N LYS A 667 -3.77 64.68 -6.81
CA LYS A 667 -2.45 64.42 -6.18
C LYS A 667 -2.62 63.09 -5.41
N LYS A 668 -1.70 62.12 -5.48
CA LYS A 668 -0.49 62.01 -4.63
C LYS A 668 -0.70 62.25 -3.12
N ALA A 669 -1.12 61.20 -2.40
CA ALA A 669 -0.64 60.86 -1.04
C ALA A 669 -1.07 59.42 -0.66
N ALA A 670 -0.27 58.56 -0.02
CA ALA A 670 1.18 58.55 0.21
C ALA A 670 1.60 57.16 0.76
N VAL A 671 2.89 56.76 0.63
CA VAL A 671 3.63 55.87 1.58
C VAL A 671 3.11 54.43 1.76
N ARG A 672 3.87 53.32 1.66
CA ARG A 672 5.24 52.92 1.26
C ARG A 672 5.08 51.48 0.72
N GLY A 673 5.88 50.94 -0.19
CA GLY A 673 7.24 51.30 -0.58
C GLY A 673 8.26 50.29 -0.05
N LYS A 674 8.38 49.12 -0.70
CA LYS A 674 9.59 48.26 -0.70
C LYS A 674 9.52 47.19 -1.79
N ILE A 675 10.22 47.42 -2.90
CA ILE A 675 10.75 46.32 -3.73
C ILE A 675 11.87 45.64 -2.92
N LYS A 676 11.99 44.31 -2.99
CA LYS A 676 13.27 43.65 -2.71
C LYS A 676 13.47 42.44 -3.61
N LEU A 677 14.58 42.46 -4.34
CA LEU A 677 15.06 41.35 -5.15
C LEU A 677 15.50 40.17 -4.28
N VAL A 678 15.16 38.96 -4.72
CA VAL A 678 16.09 37.86 -5.10
C VAL A 678 17.27 37.59 -4.15
N ASP A 679 17.35 36.36 -3.61
CA ASP A 679 18.33 35.39 -4.15
C ASP A 679 18.08 33.91 -3.75
N TYR A 680 18.68 32.99 -4.53
CA TYR A 680 18.83 31.53 -4.35
C TYR A 680 17.87 30.75 -3.42
N VAL A 681 17.06 29.86 -4.03
CA VAL A 681 17.30 28.41 -3.86
C VAL A 681 17.23 27.74 -5.24
N THR A 682 18.17 26.85 -5.53
CA THR A 682 18.18 26.02 -6.73
C THR A 682 17.61 24.63 -6.42
N CYS A 683 16.87 24.07 -7.39
CA CYS A 683 16.32 22.70 -7.40
C CYS A 683 15.08 22.42 -6.53
N LEU A 684 13.87 22.73 -7.03
CA LEU A 684 12.90 21.76 -7.65
C LEU A 684 11.37 22.37 -7.91
N TYR A 685 9.93 22.61 -9.75
CA TYR A 685 8.57 22.98 -10.33
C TYR A 685 8.08 24.43 -10.25
N ALA A 686 8.77 25.34 -10.94
CA ALA A 686 8.45 26.75 -10.99
C ALA A 686 6.93 27.02 -11.10
N ILE A 687 6.36 27.52 -9.99
CA ILE A 687 5.03 28.12 -9.93
C ILE A 687 5.09 29.36 -10.79
N ARG A 688 4.43 29.33 -11.95
CA ARG A 688 4.24 30.51 -12.78
C ARG A 688 2.85 31.04 -12.49
N VAL A 689 2.81 32.20 -11.85
CA VAL A 689 1.64 33.08 -11.71
C VAL A 689 2.06 34.41 -12.31
N ILE A 690 1.18 35.02 -13.10
CA ILE A 690 1.42 36.29 -13.80
C ILE A 690 0.20 37.17 -13.57
N ASN A 691 0.41 38.46 -13.31
CA ASN A 691 -0.67 39.43 -13.18
C ASN A 691 -0.81 40.25 -14.48
N TYR A 692 -2.00 40.81 -14.70
CA TYR A 692 -2.25 41.77 -15.78
C TYR A 692 -1.61 43.13 -15.49
N ASP A 693 -1.30 43.87 -16.55
CA ASP A 693 -1.01 45.31 -16.57
C ASP A 693 -1.71 45.88 -17.82
N GLU A 694 -2.27 47.09 -17.74
CA GLU A 694 -3.14 47.64 -18.79
C GLU A 694 -2.40 48.63 -19.70
N ASP A 695 -2.15 48.27 -20.96
CA ASP A 695 -2.08 49.23 -22.07
C ASP A 695 -2.23 48.55 -23.45
N GLU A 696 -2.88 49.26 -24.39
CA GLU A 696 -3.01 49.03 -25.84
C GLU A 696 -3.57 47.68 -26.40
N ASN A 697 -4.91 47.61 -26.49
CA ASN A 697 -5.66 47.27 -27.72
C ASN A 697 -5.44 45.92 -28.47
N GLU A 698 -4.91 44.86 -27.87
CA GLU A 698 -4.94 43.51 -28.49
C GLU A 698 -5.30 42.40 -27.48
N ILE A 699 -6.37 41.64 -27.73
CA ILE A 699 -6.85 40.59 -26.81
C ILE A 699 -5.97 39.34 -26.94
N LYS A 700 -5.00 39.20 -26.03
CA LYS A 700 -4.21 37.97 -25.85
C LYS A 700 -4.63 37.26 -24.57
N ILE A 701 -5.33 36.13 -24.72
CA ILE A 701 -5.89 35.37 -23.59
C ILE A 701 -4.74 34.64 -22.86
N LYS A 702 -4.76 34.67 -21.52
CA LYS A 702 -3.76 34.01 -20.67
C LYS A 702 -4.33 33.39 -19.39
N ALA A 703 -4.77 32.13 -19.44
CA ALA A 703 -4.82 31.25 -18.27
C ALA A 703 -4.04 29.94 -18.48
N VAL A 704 -3.01 29.75 -17.64
CA VAL A 704 -2.42 28.43 -17.40
C VAL A 704 -3.42 27.61 -16.62
N LYS A 705 -4.03 26.59 -17.24
CA LYS A 705 -4.71 25.54 -16.47
C LYS A 705 -3.66 24.64 -15.81
N ARG A 706 -3.79 24.48 -14.51
CA ARG A 706 -2.97 23.60 -13.67
C ARG A 706 -3.93 22.83 -12.76
N PHE A 707 -3.45 21.77 -12.12
CA PHE A 707 -4.03 21.41 -10.82
C PHE A 707 -3.91 22.67 -9.94
N PRO A 708 -5.02 23.31 -9.52
CA PRO A 708 -5.08 24.71 -9.02
C PRO A 708 -4.12 25.18 -7.89
N ASP A 709 -3.25 24.37 -7.30
CA ASP A 709 -3.52 23.36 -6.27
C ASP A 709 -2.18 22.61 -6.11
N LEU A 710 -1.72 21.94 -7.17
CA LEU A 710 -0.38 21.31 -7.25
C LEU A 710 0.67 22.37 -7.64
N MET A 711 0.69 23.45 -6.87
CA MET A 711 1.49 24.66 -7.03
C MET A 711 2.57 24.70 -5.95
N GLY A 712 3.56 23.81 -6.09
CA GLY A 712 4.65 23.68 -5.13
C GLY A 712 6.02 23.56 -5.79
N PHE A 713 6.97 24.39 -5.37
CA PHE A 713 8.41 24.13 -5.60
C PHE A 713 9.24 24.45 -4.35
N TYR A 714 10.36 23.76 -4.20
CA TYR A 714 10.85 23.25 -2.92
C TYR A 714 12.15 23.94 -2.46
N LYS A 715 12.32 24.25 -1.16
CA LYS A 715 13.64 24.61 -0.60
C LYS A 715 14.37 23.38 -0.05
N LYS A 716 13.68 22.56 0.72
CA LYS A 716 13.90 21.10 0.78
C LYS A 716 12.75 20.41 0.05
N LYS A 717 12.98 19.23 -0.53
CA LYS A 717 12.01 18.46 -1.35
C LYS A 717 10.79 17.90 -0.58
N ASN A 718 10.39 18.54 0.52
CA ASN A 718 9.30 18.12 1.40
C ASN A 718 8.21 19.20 1.51
N GLU A 719 8.58 20.47 1.67
CA GLU A 719 7.66 21.58 2.01
C GLU A 719 6.57 21.85 0.96
N ALA A 720 6.87 21.58 -0.32
CA ALA A 720 5.90 21.70 -1.40
C ALA A 720 5.19 20.37 -1.73
N ASN A 721 5.52 19.25 -1.06
CA ASN A 721 4.77 17.98 -1.16
C ASN A 721 3.54 18.08 -0.28
N GLU A 722 3.67 18.70 0.90
CA GLU A 722 2.53 18.97 1.79
C GLU A 722 1.44 19.77 1.06
N GLU A 723 1.82 20.74 0.23
CA GLU A 723 0.89 21.40 -0.68
C GLU A 723 0.44 20.46 -1.83
N LEU A 724 1.35 19.75 -2.52
CA LEU A 724 0.96 18.82 -3.61
C LEU A 724 -0.01 17.70 -3.17
N GLU A 725 0.00 17.25 -1.91
CA GLU A 725 -0.88 16.18 -1.42
C GLU A 725 -2.24 16.65 -0.89
N LYS A 726 -2.40 17.88 -0.35
CA LYS A 726 -3.68 18.45 0.20
C LYS A 726 -4.88 18.50 -0.78
N ILE A 727 -4.67 18.02 -1.99
CA ILE A 727 -4.96 18.73 -3.23
C ILE A 727 -5.25 17.70 -4.33
N LYS A 728 -4.35 16.71 -4.48
CA LYS A 728 -4.72 15.38 -5.00
C LYS A 728 -5.84 14.72 -4.17
N SER A 729 -5.86 14.98 -2.85
CA SER A 729 -6.76 14.32 -1.90
C SER A 729 -8.23 14.77 -2.00
N ASN A 730 -8.56 15.79 -2.79
CA ASN A 730 -9.95 16.22 -2.99
C ASN A 730 -10.42 16.04 -4.44
N ARG A 731 -11.39 15.12 -4.65
CA ARG A 731 -12.06 14.91 -5.94
C ARG A 731 -12.81 16.15 -6.45
N GLU A 732 -13.19 17.08 -5.56
CA GLU A 732 -13.85 18.33 -5.94
C GLU A 732 -12.87 19.33 -6.58
N LEU A 733 -11.64 19.45 -6.07
CA LEU A 733 -10.57 20.29 -6.67
C LEU A 733 -10.16 19.75 -8.06
N ILE A 734 -10.13 18.42 -8.20
CA ILE A 734 -9.92 17.74 -9.50
C ILE A 734 -11.05 18.05 -10.49
N ASN A 735 -12.29 18.24 -10.02
CA ASN A 735 -13.45 18.56 -10.86
C ASN A 735 -13.67 20.08 -11.09
N GLN A 736 -13.13 20.97 -10.24
CA GLN A 736 -13.06 22.42 -10.49
C GLN A 736 -12.17 22.79 -11.69
N CYS A 737 -11.42 21.83 -12.21
CA CYS A 737 -10.43 22.01 -13.26
C CYS A 737 -11.09 22.25 -14.63
N GLN A 738 -11.36 23.51 -14.99
CA GLN A 738 -11.65 23.97 -16.37
C GLN A 738 -10.47 24.71 -17.01
N TYR A 739 -10.57 24.97 -18.33
CA TYR A 739 -9.56 25.62 -19.19
C TYR A 739 -9.38 27.14 -18.82
N GLU A 740 -8.52 27.97 -19.42
CA GLU A 740 -8.27 28.09 -20.86
C GLU A 740 -7.06 28.99 -21.25
N ILE A 741 -6.21 28.47 -22.14
CA ILE A 741 -5.28 29.25 -22.99
C ILE A 741 -4.25 30.14 -22.25
N GLU A 742 -3.00 29.69 -22.01
CA GLU A 742 -1.87 30.65 -21.99
C GLU A 742 -1.42 30.91 -23.44
N THR A 743 -2.17 31.70 -24.21
CA THR A 743 -1.61 32.37 -25.40
C THR A 743 -0.73 33.54 -24.97
N GLN A 744 0.34 33.20 -24.27
CA GLN A 744 1.58 33.33 -25.03
C GLN A 744 1.55 32.21 -26.05
N GLU A 745 1.06 32.57 -27.25
CA GLU A 745 1.82 32.16 -28.40
C GLU A 745 3.28 32.40 -28.03
N ASP A 746 4.04 31.31 -27.96
CA ASP A 746 5.46 31.35 -28.20
C ASP A 746 5.57 31.81 -29.65
N ASP A 747 5.34 33.11 -29.89
CA ASP A 747 5.15 33.79 -31.18
C ASP A 747 6.47 33.88 -31.93
N VAL A 748 7.04 32.70 -32.09
CA VAL A 748 8.44 32.37 -32.17
C VAL A 748 8.46 31.11 -33.01
N GLU A 749 8.40 31.31 -34.31
CA GLU A 749 8.22 30.23 -35.26
C GLU A 749 9.41 29.26 -35.20
N ASN A 750 9.13 28.01 -34.80
CA ASN A 750 10.17 27.05 -34.44
C ASN A 750 10.75 26.37 -35.69
N ILE A 751 12.05 26.55 -35.89
CA ILE A 751 12.84 25.99 -36.98
C ILE A 751 13.72 24.87 -36.40
N LEU A 752 13.38 23.62 -36.70
CA LEU A 752 14.09 22.44 -36.19
C LEU A 752 15.18 22.00 -37.18
N LEU A 753 16.45 22.06 -36.78
CA LEU A 753 17.57 21.61 -37.62
C LEU A 753 17.89 20.15 -37.34
N ILE A 754 17.85 19.30 -38.37
CA ILE A 754 18.20 17.87 -38.27
C ILE A 754 19.22 17.48 -39.34
N GLY A 755 20.05 16.47 -39.07
CA GLY A 755 21.08 15.97 -39.99
C GLY A 755 22.34 15.51 -39.27
N ARG A 756 23.23 14.87 -40.02
CA ARG A 756 24.52 14.32 -39.54
C ARG A 756 25.43 15.41 -38.96
N THR A 757 26.35 15.02 -38.09
CA THR A 757 27.49 15.86 -37.66
C THR A 757 28.29 16.31 -38.89
N GLY A 758 28.95 17.46 -38.84
CA GLY A 758 29.75 17.96 -39.97
C GLY A 758 28.94 18.44 -41.20
N GLY A 759 27.62 18.24 -41.26
CA GLY A 759 26.74 18.78 -42.31
C GLY A 759 26.58 20.31 -42.29
N GLY A 760 27.06 20.97 -41.23
CA GLY A 760 27.04 22.43 -41.08
C GLY A 760 25.83 22.99 -40.33
N LYS A 761 25.13 22.18 -39.50
CA LYS A 761 23.91 22.59 -38.77
C LYS A 761 24.13 23.80 -37.87
N SER A 762 25.06 23.71 -36.93
CA SER A 762 25.43 24.78 -35.99
C SER A 762 25.89 26.05 -36.73
N THR A 763 26.66 25.90 -37.81
CA THR A 763 27.04 27.01 -38.70
C THR A 763 25.82 27.65 -39.39
N LEU A 764 24.82 26.87 -39.80
CA LEU A 764 23.58 27.41 -40.35
C LEU A 764 22.70 28.05 -39.26
N ALA A 765 22.72 27.52 -38.03
CA ALA A 765 22.04 28.11 -36.88
C ALA A 765 22.60 29.52 -36.55
N ASN A 766 23.93 29.68 -36.56
CA ASN A 766 24.60 30.98 -36.51
C ASN A 766 24.12 31.93 -37.62
N VAL A 767 24.12 31.47 -38.88
CA VAL A 767 23.71 32.26 -40.06
C VAL A 767 22.23 32.70 -40.02
N ILE A 768 21.32 31.80 -39.63
CA ILE A 768 19.88 32.08 -39.54
C ILE A 768 19.53 32.90 -38.29
N SER A 769 20.28 32.79 -37.18
CA SER A 769 20.07 33.63 -35.98
C SER A 769 20.83 34.97 -35.99
N ASN A 770 21.85 35.12 -36.84
CA ASN A 770 22.82 36.22 -36.85
C ASN A 770 23.68 36.29 -35.58
N THR A 771 24.18 35.14 -35.12
CA THR A 771 24.97 35.00 -33.89
C THR A 771 26.16 34.06 -34.10
N ASP A 772 27.12 34.03 -33.17
CA ASP A 772 28.23 33.06 -33.12
C ASP A 772 28.09 32.09 -31.92
N GLU A 773 26.89 31.93 -31.37
CA GLU A 773 26.64 31.18 -30.12
C GLU A 773 26.62 29.65 -30.32
N PHE A 774 26.37 29.18 -31.54
CA PHE A 774 26.46 27.76 -31.90
C PHE A 774 27.92 27.42 -32.27
N GLY A 775 28.49 26.42 -31.58
CA GLY A 775 29.94 26.21 -31.54
C GLY A 775 30.54 25.59 -32.81
N GLU A 776 30.91 26.41 -33.80
CA GLU A 776 31.47 25.91 -35.08
C GLU A 776 32.79 25.13 -34.92
N SER A 777 32.97 24.08 -35.74
CA SER A 777 34.23 23.32 -35.85
C SER A 777 34.30 22.47 -37.12
N GLY A 778 35.50 22.38 -37.71
CA GLY A 778 35.82 21.42 -38.78
C GLY A 778 36.28 20.04 -38.29
N SER A 779 36.04 19.69 -37.03
CA SER A 779 36.40 18.38 -36.45
C SER A 779 35.31 17.34 -36.65
N SER A 780 35.69 16.08 -36.86
CA SER A 780 34.76 14.93 -36.93
C SER A 780 34.07 14.60 -35.60
N VAL A 781 34.60 15.07 -34.47
CA VAL A 781 33.93 14.94 -33.17
C VAL A 781 32.97 16.12 -32.97
N SER A 782 31.69 15.81 -32.70
CA SER A 782 30.68 16.83 -32.38
C SER A 782 31.04 17.61 -31.10
N LYS A 783 31.09 18.94 -31.20
CA LYS A 783 31.09 19.84 -30.03
C LYS A 783 29.73 19.84 -29.33
N THR A 784 28.64 19.76 -30.10
CA THR A 784 27.26 19.76 -29.61
C THR A 784 26.94 18.43 -28.92
N LYS A 785 26.83 18.47 -27.58
CA LYS A 785 26.58 17.30 -26.69
C LYS A 785 25.23 17.34 -25.96
N ARG A 786 24.53 18.47 -26.03
CA ARG A 786 23.12 18.71 -25.67
C ARG A 786 22.56 19.61 -26.79
N PHE A 787 21.24 19.66 -26.98
CA PHE A 787 20.63 20.57 -27.97
C PHE A 787 20.94 22.04 -27.65
N GLN A 788 20.88 22.91 -28.67
CA GLN A 788 21.08 24.36 -28.52
C GLN A 788 19.92 25.12 -29.16
N THR A 789 19.51 26.24 -28.57
CA THR A 789 18.39 27.06 -29.08
C THR A 789 18.77 28.54 -29.14
N LYS A 790 18.21 29.27 -30.12
CA LYS A 790 18.34 30.72 -30.19
C LYS A 790 17.11 31.40 -30.80
N ASP A 791 16.57 32.36 -30.06
CA ASP A 791 15.52 33.26 -30.54
C ASP A 791 16.13 34.41 -31.36
N PHE A 792 15.50 34.75 -32.49
CA PHE A 792 15.83 35.92 -33.33
C PHE A 792 14.56 36.50 -33.97
N THR A 793 14.64 37.67 -34.60
CA THR A 793 13.48 38.32 -35.25
C THR A 793 13.79 38.67 -36.71
N TRP A 794 12.82 38.46 -37.59
CA TRP A 794 12.88 38.79 -39.02
C TRP A 794 11.50 39.21 -39.54
N ASN A 795 11.44 40.31 -40.29
CA ASN A 795 10.18 40.83 -40.86
C ASN A 795 9.02 40.97 -39.84
N ARG A 796 9.33 41.44 -38.62
CA ARG A 796 8.47 41.50 -37.41
C ARG A 796 8.12 40.15 -36.77
N THR A 797 8.06 39.06 -37.53
CA THR A 797 7.94 37.69 -37.00
C THR A 797 9.17 37.33 -36.16
N LYS A 798 8.97 36.74 -34.99
CA LYS A 798 10.06 36.17 -34.19
C LYS A 798 10.16 34.67 -34.48
N TYR A 799 11.35 34.11 -34.37
CA TYR A 799 11.71 32.74 -34.75
C TYR A 799 12.62 32.14 -33.68
N ARG A 800 12.57 30.81 -33.49
CA ARG A 800 13.54 30.06 -32.68
C ARG A 800 14.17 28.99 -33.54
N ILE A 801 15.49 29.00 -33.61
CA ILE A 801 16.24 27.92 -34.24
C ILE A 801 16.68 26.91 -33.18
N VAL A 802 16.48 25.62 -33.47
CA VAL A 802 16.79 24.50 -32.57
C VAL A 802 17.82 23.60 -33.26
N ASP A 803 19.08 23.68 -32.84
CA ASP A 803 20.17 22.84 -33.35
C ASP A 803 20.26 21.53 -32.54
N THR A 804 20.04 20.41 -33.24
CA THR A 804 20.05 19.07 -32.64
C THR A 804 21.44 18.43 -32.67
N ILE A 805 21.69 17.51 -31.74
CA ILE A 805 22.88 16.65 -31.79
C ILE A 805 22.88 15.87 -33.12
N GLY A 806 24.05 15.72 -33.75
CA GLY A 806 24.17 15.03 -35.03
C GLY A 806 23.80 13.54 -34.96
N VAL A 807 22.59 13.21 -35.41
CA VAL A 807 22.02 11.84 -35.34
C VAL A 807 22.88 10.80 -36.08
N GLY A 808 23.38 11.15 -37.27
CA GLY A 808 24.00 10.20 -38.22
C GLY A 808 25.47 9.81 -38.00
N ASP A 809 26.09 10.15 -36.87
CA ASP A 809 27.56 10.02 -36.70
C ASP A 809 28.00 9.17 -35.49
N THR A 810 27.06 8.61 -34.72
CA THR A 810 27.35 7.64 -33.65
C THR A 810 26.29 6.55 -33.60
N LYS A 811 26.55 5.46 -32.85
CA LYS A 811 25.73 4.24 -32.75
C LYS A 811 24.40 4.44 -31.98
N LYS A 812 23.60 5.45 -32.37
CA LYS A 812 22.38 5.84 -31.67
C LYS A 812 21.22 4.89 -31.94
N THR A 813 20.53 4.50 -30.88
CA THR A 813 19.29 3.71 -31.01
C THR A 813 18.11 4.61 -31.41
N GLU A 814 17.05 3.99 -31.94
CA GLU A 814 15.76 4.66 -32.17
C GLU A 814 15.24 5.34 -30.88
N GLU A 815 15.49 4.72 -29.72
CA GLU A 815 15.14 5.25 -28.40
C GLU A 815 15.91 6.52 -28.03
N GLU A 816 17.22 6.57 -28.26
CA GLU A 816 18.00 7.78 -28.01
C GLU A 816 17.58 8.94 -28.92
N VAL A 817 17.08 8.65 -30.12
CA VAL A 817 16.54 9.65 -31.05
C VAL A 817 15.14 10.11 -30.61
N LEU A 818 14.24 9.19 -30.23
CA LEU A 818 12.94 9.51 -29.63
C LEU A 818 13.07 10.38 -28.37
N TYR A 819 14.08 10.10 -27.53
CA TYR A 819 14.40 10.97 -26.39
C TYR A 819 14.81 12.39 -26.82
N MET A 820 15.72 12.53 -27.80
CA MET A 820 16.13 13.84 -28.33
C MET A 820 14.96 14.62 -28.96
N ILE A 821 13.99 13.91 -29.55
CA ILE A 821 12.77 14.51 -30.10
C ILE A 821 11.88 15.05 -28.97
N GLY A 822 11.64 14.28 -27.91
CA GLY A 822 10.87 14.76 -26.74
C GLY A 822 11.53 15.99 -26.07
N GLU A 823 12.86 15.93 -25.88
CA GLU A 823 13.67 17.04 -25.36
C GLU A 823 13.57 18.31 -26.24
N ALA A 824 13.45 18.16 -27.57
CA ALA A 824 13.20 19.28 -28.48
C ALA A 824 11.74 19.78 -28.45
N VAL A 825 10.74 18.89 -28.40
CA VAL A 825 9.29 19.24 -28.36
C VAL A 825 8.94 20.11 -27.16
N HIS A 826 9.56 19.86 -26.00
CA HIS A 826 9.50 20.73 -24.81
C HIS A 826 9.86 22.20 -25.10
N SER A 827 10.70 22.47 -26.11
CA SER A 827 11.21 23.79 -26.48
C SER A 827 10.45 24.48 -27.64
N MET A 828 9.40 23.86 -28.20
CA MET A 828 8.75 24.29 -29.45
C MET A 828 7.22 24.39 -29.32
N LYS A 829 6.73 25.33 -28.49
CA LYS A 829 5.32 25.33 -28.04
C LYS A 829 4.31 25.78 -29.11
N LYS A 830 4.72 26.60 -30.08
CA LYS A 830 3.86 26.98 -31.24
C LYS A 830 3.64 25.84 -32.25
N GLY A 831 4.18 24.64 -31.99
CA GLY A 831 4.43 23.64 -33.04
C GLY A 831 5.71 23.95 -33.82
N ILE A 832 6.01 23.14 -34.83
CA ILE A 832 7.16 23.32 -35.72
C ILE A 832 6.70 24.06 -36.99
N LYS A 833 7.22 25.26 -37.24
CA LYS A 833 6.98 26.00 -38.49
C LYS A 833 7.66 25.30 -39.67
N GLN A 834 8.88 24.83 -39.46
CA GLN A 834 9.70 24.23 -40.51
C GLN A 834 10.79 23.32 -39.94
N VAL A 835 10.88 22.08 -40.43
CA VAL A 835 12.06 21.22 -40.25
C VAL A 835 13.03 21.49 -41.39
N PHE A 836 14.29 21.75 -41.08
CA PHE A 836 15.39 21.81 -42.05
C PHE A 836 16.28 20.59 -41.91
N VAL A 837 16.25 19.70 -42.92
CA VAL A 837 17.17 18.56 -43.03
C VAL A 837 18.41 19.03 -43.77
N ILE A 838 19.51 19.21 -43.03
CA ILE A 838 20.74 19.84 -43.52
C ILE A 838 21.69 18.79 -44.08
N ILE A 839 22.01 18.91 -45.37
CA ILE A 839 22.82 17.95 -46.13
C ILE A 839 23.92 18.72 -46.88
N GLY A 840 25.19 18.43 -46.59
CA GLY A 840 26.33 19.25 -47.02
C GLY A 840 27.33 18.53 -47.92
N GLY A 841 27.29 18.83 -49.22
CA GLY A 841 28.03 18.08 -50.25
C GLY A 841 27.13 17.10 -50.99
N ARG A 842 27.63 15.92 -51.40
CA ARG A 842 26.81 14.87 -52.04
C ARG A 842 25.91 14.19 -51.01
N PHE A 843 24.77 13.64 -51.43
CA PHE A 843 24.02 12.68 -50.61
C PHE A 843 24.89 11.44 -50.36
N THR A 844 25.01 11.01 -49.11
CA THR A 844 25.73 9.77 -48.74
C THR A 844 24.81 8.72 -48.11
N LYS A 845 25.30 7.49 -48.01
CA LYS A 845 24.52 6.37 -47.43
C LYS A 845 24.12 6.64 -45.98
N GLU A 846 25.02 7.23 -45.20
CA GLU A 846 24.78 7.62 -43.81
C GLU A 846 23.67 8.68 -43.68
N GLU A 847 23.46 9.53 -44.69
CA GLU A 847 22.39 10.54 -44.71
C GLU A 847 21.04 9.92 -45.07
N VAL A 848 21.02 8.89 -45.93
CA VAL A 848 19.83 8.05 -46.15
C VAL A 848 19.50 7.26 -44.88
N GLU A 849 20.48 6.64 -44.22
CA GLU A 849 20.26 5.91 -42.95
C GLU A 849 19.80 6.84 -41.82
N THR A 850 20.34 8.06 -41.75
CA THR A 850 19.84 9.11 -40.84
C THR A 850 18.38 9.43 -41.14
N PHE A 851 18.01 9.56 -42.41
CA PHE A 851 16.61 9.82 -42.77
C PHE A 851 15.70 8.63 -42.49
N ASP A 852 16.09 7.39 -42.81
CA ASP A 852 15.29 6.18 -42.54
C ASP A 852 15.00 6.01 -41.03
N LEU A 853 15.97 6.36 -40.16
CA LEU A 853 15.80 6.34 -38.71
C LEU A 853 14.83 7.44 -38.26
N LEU A 854 14.99 8.67 -38.74
CA LEU A 854 14.05 9.76 -38.49
C LEU A 854 12.67 9.52 -39.11
N GLN A 855 12.58 8.73 -40.18
CA GLN A 855 11.33 8.40 -40.84
C GLN A 855 10.49 7.46 -39.99
N LYS A 856 11.13 6.43 -39.43
CA LYS A 856 10.53 5.58 -38.39
C LYS A 856 10.16 6.43 -37.17
N ALA A 857 11.14 7.12 -36.58
CA ALA A 857 10.94 7.82 -35.30
C ALA A 857 9.97 9.01 -35.37
N ILE A 858 9.84 9.69 -36.52
CA ILE A 858 9.03 10.91 -36.69
C ILE A 858 8.16 10.87 -37.95
N PHE A 859 8.75 10.68 -39.14
CA PHE A 859 8.06 11.08 -40.39
C PHE A 859 6.87 10.19 -40.81
N GLU A 860 6.63 9.05 -40.14
CA GLU A 860 5.35 8.30 -40.20
C GLU A 860 4.12 9.13 -39.77
N SER A 861 4.31 10.30 -39.13
CA SER A 861 3.23 11.19 -38.65
C SER A 861 2.86 12.37 -39.58
N GLY A 862 3.33 12.38 -40.84
CA GLY A 862 2.93 13.39 -41.84
C GLY A 862 3.67 14.73 -41.84
N ILE A 863 4.61 14.93 -40.89
CA ILE A 863 5.51 16.09 -40.79
C ILE A 863 6.41 16.34 -42.04
N THR A 864 6.48 15.42 -43.00
CA THR A 864 7.28 15.61 -44.23
C THR A 864 6.84 16.83 -45.05
N LYS A 865 5.54 17.18 -45.01
CA LYS A 865 4.98 18.38 -45.64
C LYS A 865 5.53 19.70 -45.07
N TYR A 866 6.12 19.64 -43.87
CA TYR A 866 6.75 20.74 -43.16
C TYR A 866 8.27 20.51 -43.05
N THR A 867 8.83 19.72 -43.96
CA THR A 867 10.25 19.34 -44.01
C THR A 867 10.86 19.79 -45.32
N THR A 868 11.97 20.53 -45.24
CA THR A 868 12.69 21.10 -46.39
C THR A 868 14.14 20.69 -46.32
N ILE A 869 14.68 20.22 -47.44
CA ILE A 869 16.06 19.76 -47.53
C ILE A 869 16.96 20.98 -47.81
N VAL A 870 17.80 21.35 -46.86
CA VAL A 870 18.74 22.46 -47.01
C VAL A 870 20.10 21.94 -47.43
N ARG A 871 20.46 22.25 -48.68
CA ARG A 871 21.68 21.81 -49.36
C ARG A 871 22.78 22.83 -49.11
N THR A 872 23.70 22.53 -48.20
CA THR A 872 24.85 23.39 -47.89
C THR A 872 26.04 23.06 -48.78
N ARG A 873 26.98 24.02 -48.92
CA ARG A 873 28.19 23.94 -49.77
C ARG A 873 27.87 23.83 -51.27
N PHE A 874 26.94 24.67 -51.74
CA PHE A 874 26.63 24.82 -53.17
C PHE A 874 27.06 26.23 -53.60
N GLU A 875 28.01 26.35 -54.53
CA GLU A 875 28.61 27.64 -54.89
C GLU A 875 27.66 28.50 -55.75
N ASP A 876 26.95 27.88 -56.70
CA ASP A 876 25.97 28.56 -57.58
C ASP A 876 24.59 28.79 -56.93
N PHE A 877 24.51 28.94 -55.59
CA PHE A 877 23.23 29.03 -54.87
C PHE A 877 22.45 30.33 -55.14
N GLU A 878 23.10 31.38 -55.64
CA GLU A 878 22.45 32.60 -56.13
C GLU A 878 21.83 32.42 -57.55
N ASN A 879 22.06 31.28 -58.24
CA ASN A 879 21.57 31.01 -59.60
C ASN A 879 20.34 30.08 -59.63
N PRO A 880 19.13 30.58 -60.01
CA PRO A 880 17.91 29.77 -60.05
C PRO A 880 17.93 28.61 -61.06
N GLU A 881 18.66 28.72 -62.18
CA GLU A 881 18.68 27.67 -63.21
C GLU A 881 19.47 26.46 -62.73
N GLU A 882 20.68 26.66 -62.19
CA GLU A 882 21.50 25.59 -61.61
C GLU A 882 20.84 24.99 -60.35
N CYS A 883 20.15 25.79 -59.54
CA CYS A 883 19.34 25.29 -58.43
C CYS A 883 18.21 24.36 -58.92
N ASN A 884 17.42 24.77 -59.92
CA ASN A 884 16.32 23.96 -60.47
C ASN A 884 16.82 22.68 -61.14
N LYS A 885 17.91 22.76 -61.91
CA LYS A 885 18.64 21.63 -62.48
C LYS A 885 19.13 20.67 -61.39
N GLY A 886 19.60 21.22 -60.26
CA GLY A 886 19.91 20.47 -59.03
C GLY A 886 18.70 19.71 -58.48
N LYS A 887 17.55 20.37 -58.30
CA LYS A 887 16.30 19.72 -57.83
C LYS A 887 15.89 18.57 -58.75
N GLU A 888 15.94 18.77 -60.06
CA GLU A 888 15.55 17.77 -61.05
C GLU A 888 16.52 16.58 -61.15
N ASN A 889 17.80 16.77 -60.82
CA ASN A 889 18.77 15.68 -60.72
C ASN A 889 18.54 14.85 -59.44
N LEU A 890 18.33 15.49 -58.29
CA LEU A 890 18.08 14.81 -57.01
C LEU A 890 16.83 13.92 -57.04
N LYS A 891 15.76 14.36 -57.72
CA LYS A 891 14.55 13.53 -57.95
C LYS A 891 14.82 12.23 -58.72
N LYS A 892 15.99 12.09 -59.37
CA LYS A 892 16.34 10.98 -60.29
C LYS A 892 17.58 10.19 -59.86
N GLU A 893 18.22 10.54 -58.73
CA GLU A 893 19.53 9.99 -58.32
C GLU A 893 19.47 8.51 -57.85
N ASN A 894 18.48 8.16 -57.01
CA ASN A 894 18.24 6.80 -56.53
C ASN A 894 16.76 6.67 -56.10
N GLU A 895 16.20 5.47 -56.08
CA GLU A 895 14.80 5.25 -55.66
C GLU A 895 14.51 5.75 -54.24
N ASN A 896 15.41 5.51 -53.27
CA ASN A 896 15.22 5.95 -51.88
C ASN A 896 15.34 7.48 -51.76
N ILE A 897 16.34 8.09 -52.41
CA ILE A 897 16.51 9.55 -52.46
C ILE A 897 15.31 10.20 -53.20
N SER A 898 14.80 9.56 -54.25
CA SER A 898 13.62 10.02 -54.99
C SER A 898 12.35 9.98 -54.12
N LYS A 899 12.14 8.92 -53.33
CA LYS A 899 11.04 8.82 -52.35
C LYS A 899 11.15 9.91 -51.27
N LEU A 900 12.34 10.09 -50.69
CA LEU A 900 12.67 11.16 -49.74
C LEU A 900 12.33 12.54 -50.32
N VAL A 901 12.92 12.91 -51.46
CA VAL A 901 12.76 14.22 -52.10
C VAL A 901 11.31 14.50 -52.51
N LYS A 902 10.53 13.47 -52.89
CA LYS A 902 9.10 13.61 -53.20
C LYS A 902 8.18 13.68 -51.98
N SER A 903 8.67 13.30 -50.79
CA SER A 903 7.90 13.39 -49.54
C SER A 903 8.06 14.73 -48.83
N CYS A 904 9.20 15.41 -49.03
CA CYS A 904 9.51 16.73 -48.48
C CYS A 904 8.81 17.86 -49.26
N ASN A 905 8.71 19.04 -48.64
CA ASN A 905 8.07 20.22 -49.20
C ASN A 905 8.88 20.83 -50.37
N ASP A 906 10.17 21.10 -50.14
CA ASP A 906 11.10 21.57 -51.18
C ASP A 906 12.57 21.26 -50.83
N ILE A 907 13.47 21.61 -51.76
CA ILE A 907 14.91 21.67 -51.58
C ILE A 907 15.36 23.14 -51.71
N VAL A 908 16.14 23.65 -50.75
CA VAL A 908 16.75 24.98 -50.78
C VAL A 908 18.27 24.87 -50.80
N TYR A 909 18.95 25.65 -51.64
CA TYR A 909 20.41 25.65 -51.77
C TYR A 909 21.00 26.90 -51.10
N VAL A 910 22.12 26.73 -50.39
CA VAL A 910 22.82 27.80 -49.67
C VAL A 910 24.33 27.53 -49.54
N ASN A 911 25.11 28.58 -49.32
CA ASN A 911 26.52 28.46 -48.93
C ASN A 911 26.79 29.12 -47.57
N ASN A 912 27.23 28.32 -46.59
CA ASN A 912 27.58 28.78 -45.25
C ASN A 912 29.08 28.55 -44.93
N PRO A 913 30.00 29.16 -45.70
CA PRO A 913 31.44 28.90 -45.59
C PRO A 913 32.00 29.33 -44.21
N PRO A 914 33.11 28.72 -43.73
CA PRO A 914 33.72 29.07 -42.45
C PRO A 914 34.38 30.46 -42.52
N LEU A 915 34.22 31.27 -41.46
CA LEU A 915 34.79 32.62 -41.36
C LEU A 915 36.31 32.61 -41.12
N SER A 916 37.07 32.25 -42.17
CA SER A 916 38.54 32.24 -42.15
C SER A 916 39.14 33.57 -42.61
N LYS A 917 40.28 33.97 -42.03
CA LYS A 917 40.95 35.25 -42.27
C LYS A 917 41.37 35.53 -43.74
N ARG A 918 41.24 34.59 -44.68
CA ARG A 918 41.66 34.73 -46.08
C ARG A 918 40.57 35.16 -47.07
N ARG A 919 39.29 35.00 -46.72
CA ARG A 919 38.12 35.39 -47.54
C ARG A 919 36.99 35.88 -46.65
N LEU A 920 37.30 36.75 -45.68
CA LEU A 920 36.34 37.08 -44.62
C LEU A 920 35.09 37.79 -45.17
N GLU A 921 35.26 38.73 -46.10
CA GLU A 921 34.15 39.51 -46.65
C GLU A 921 33.33 38.72 -47.68
N ASP A 922 33.97 37.93 -48.56
CA ASP A 922 33.26 37.01 -49.46
C ASP A 922 32.43 35.99 -48.65
N ASN A 923 33.04 35.37 -47.63
CA ASN A 923 32.37 34.37 -46.80
C ASN A 923 31.27 34.98 -45.91
N LYS A 924 31.34 36.29 -45.57
CA LYS A 924 30.21 37.03 -44.97
C LYS A 924 29.09 37.21 -45.99
N LYS A 925 29.39 37.69 -47.21
CA LYS A 925 28.39 37.89 -48.27
C LYS A 925 27.64 36.59 -48.57
N ASP A 926 28.34 35.47 -48.71
CA ASP A 926 27.72 34.15 -48.92
C ASP A 926 26.76 33.77 -47.77
N ARG A 927 27.17 34.03 -46.52
CA ARG A 927 26.33 33.84 -45.32
C ARG A 927 25.12 34.79 -45.32
N GLU A 928 25.28 36.05 -45.71
CA GLU A 928 24.20 37.04 -45.78
C GLU A 928 23.18 36.73 -46.88
N SER A 929 23.64 36.37 -48.09
CA SER A 929 22.76 35.88 -49.17
C SER A 929 22.04 34.60 -48.76
N SER A 930 22.73 33.65 -48.13
CA SER A 930 22.12 32.39 -47.65
C SER A 930 21.09 32.63 -46.54
N ARG A 931 21.39 33.56 -45.62
CA ARG A 931 20.45 34.05 -44.60
C ARG A 931 19.21 34.63 -45.27
N LYS A 932 19.39 35.52 -46.25
CA LYS A 932 18.29 36.15 -46.98
C LYS A 932 17.40 35.11 -47.66
N ILE A 933 17.98 34.19 -48.44
CA ILE A 933 17.24 33.13 -49.16
C ILE A 933 16.39 32.28 -48.20
N LEU A 934 16.96 31.84 -47.06
CA LEU A 934 16.23 31.02 -46.09
C LEU A 934 15.13 31.80 -45.35
N LEU A 935 15.38 33.06 -45.02
CA LEU A 935 14.40 33.92 -44.34
C LEU A 935 13.31 34.45 -45.28
N GLU A 936 13.58 34.55 -46.59
CA GLU A 936 12.56 34.80 -47.61
C GLU A 936 11.75 33.53 -47.90
N TYR A 937 12.38 32.35 -47.97
CA TYR A 937 11.69 31.05 -48.10
C TYR A 937 10.67 30.82 -46.97
N LEU A 938 11.02 31.15 -45.73
CA LEU A 938 10.15 31.01 -44.56
C LEU A 938 8.86 31.87 -44.60
N ASN A 939 8.80 32.91 -45.45
CA ASN A 939 7.57 33.67 -45.68
C ASN A 939 6.53 32.88 -46.52
N TYR A 940 6.97 31.87 -47.29
CA TYR A 940 6.11 31.03 -48.13
C TYR A 940 5.74 29.69 -47.48
N CYS A 941 6.25 29.41 -46.28
CA CYS A 941 5.87 28.24 -45.49
C CYS A 941 4.47 28.43 -44.88
N GLY A 942 3.60 27.43 -45.05
CA GLY A 942 2.24 27.39 -44.51
C GLY A 942 2.18 27.25 -42.98
N ASP A 943 1.06 26.74 -42.46
CA ASP A 943 0.80 26.68 -41.01
C ASP A 943 1.80 25.81 -40.22
N ASN A 944 1.69 25.81 -38.89
CA ASN A 944 2.62 25.07 -38.04
C ASN A 944 2.24 23.59 -37.92
N TYR A 945 3.24 22.73 -37.99
CA TYR A 945 3.06 21.31 -37.71
C TYR A 945 2.88 21.04 -36.22
N LYS A 946 1.83 20.27 -35.91
CA LYS A 946 1.59 19.57 -34.66
C LYS A 946 1.09 18.16 -35.01
N VAL A 947 1.47 17.14 -34.22
CA VAL A 947 0.70 15.89 -34.16
C VAL A 947 -0.59 16.12 -33.37
N ASP A 948 -1.58 15.25 -33.55
CA ASP A 948 -2.66 15.10 -32.57
C ASP A 948 -2.04 14.89 -31.17
N ASN A 949 -2.63 15.52 -30.15
CA ASN A 949 -2.09 15.58 -28.79
C ASN A 949 -0.73 16.28 -28.60
N TRP A 950 -0.18 17.03 -29.58
CA TRP A 950 1.09 17.79 -29.42
C TRP A 950 1.16 18.60 -28.12
N ASP A 951 0.10 19.35 -27.80
CA ASP A 951 0.09 20.20 -26.60
C ASP A 951 0.05 19.38 -25.29
N ASN A 952 -0.58 18.19 -25.31
CA ASN A 952 -0.52 17.24 -24.21
C ASN A 952 0.89 16.65 -24.03
N ILE A 953 1.60 16.34 -25.13
CA ILE A 953 3.01 15.89 -25.11
C ILE A 953 3.89 17.01 -24.52
N CYS A 954 3.71 18.26 -24.98
CA CYS A 954 4.44 19.41 -24.45
C CYS A 954 4.24 19.58 -22.93
N VAL A 955 3.03 19.32 -22.40
CA VAL A 955 2.76 19.34 -20.96
C VAL A 955 3.46 18.18 -20.24
N ARG A 956 3.25 16.93 -20.66
CA ARG A 956 3.83 15.75 -19.98
C ARG A 956 5.37 15.79 -19.97
N VAL A 957 5.99 16.06 -21.12
CA VAL A 957 7.47 16.05 -21.25
C VAL A 957 8.11 17.22 -20.51
N ASN A 958 7.43 18.37 -20.38
CA ASN A 958 7.93 19.52 -19.62
C ASN A 958 8.31 19.17 -18.18
N ASP A 959 7.50 18.36 -17.50
CA ASP A 959 7.73 18.08 -16.08
C ASP A 959 8.85 17.06 -15.86
N PHE A 960 8.98 16.06 -16.74
CA PHE A 960 10.15 15.16 -16.74
C PHE A 960 11.46 15.90 -17.02
N MET A 961 11.47 16.80 -18.02
CA MET A 961 12.65 17.59 -18.37
C MET A 961 13.09 18.53 -17.24
N ASN A 962 12.13 19.15 -16.54
CA ASN A 962 12.41 19.98 -15.37
C ASN A 962 13.07 19.18 -14.23
N VAL A 963 12.63 17.94 -13.95
CA VAL A 963 13.28 17.09 -12.93
C VAL A 963 14.68 16.63 -13.37
N LYS A 964 14.84 16.19 -14.63
CA LYS A 964 16.13 15.71 -15.16
C LYS A 964 17.24 16.75 -15.01
N ASN A 965 16.98 18.00 -15.41
CA ASN A 965 17.97 19.08 -15.37
C ASN A 965 18.54 19.35 -13.97
N LEU A 966 17.79 19.00 -12.92
CA LEU A 966 18.15 19.29 -11.54
C LEU A 966 18.89 18.13 -10.88
N LYS A 967 18.53 16.87 -11.19
CA LYS A 967 19.38 15.71 -10.84
C LYS A 967 20.72 15.74 -11.58
N VAL A 968 20.75 16.24 -12.82
CA VAL A 968 21.99 16.50 -13.56
C VAL A 968 22.83 17.57 -12.85
N LYS A 969 22.22 18.62 -12.31
CA LYS A 969 22.95 19.64 -11.54
C LYS A 969 23.47 19.09 -10.20
N GLU A 970 22.64 18.36 -9.46
CA GLU A 970 23.01 17.67 -8.23
C GLU A 970 24.20 16.70 -8.46
N TYR A 971 24.17 15.94 -9.55
CA TYR A 971 25.29 15.11 -10.01
C TYR A 971 26.56 15.93 -10.28
N GLU A 972 26.45 17.01 -11.06
CA GLU A 972 27.59 17.87 -11.42
C GLU A 972 28.21 18.58 -10.20
N ASP A 973 27.42 18.90 -9.17
CA ASP A 973 27.89 19.52 -7.93
C ASP A 973 28.48 18.48 -6.95
N ILE A 974 27.89 17.28 -6.81
CA ILE A 974 28.47 16.17 -6.02
C ILE A 974 29.82 15.72 -6.59
N ALA A 975 29.94 15.65 -7.93
CA ALA A 975 31.17 15.28 -8.62
C ALA A 975 32.31 16.33 -8.46
N ARG A 976 31.98 17.57 -8.08
CA ARG A 976 32.95 18.61 -7.69
C ARG A 976 33.32 18.54 -6.21
N ALA A 977 32.42 18.05 -5.36
CA ALA A 977 32.53 18.14 -3.90
C ALA A 977 33.24 16.95 -3.23
N SER A 978 33.27 15.75 -3.85
CA SER A 978 33.95 14.59 -3.24
C SER A 978 34.51 13.61 -4.27
N SER A 979 35.71 13.08 -4.00
CA SER A 979 36.41 12.11 -4.86
C SER A 979 36.18 10.65 -4.43
N LEU A 980 35.16 10.37 -3.60
CA LEU A 980 35.02 9.07 -2.93
C LEU A 980 33.56 8.59 -2.69
N ASN A 981 32.55 9.23 -3.30
CA ASN A 981 31.14 8.87 -3.09
C ASN A 981 30.46 8.20 -4.31
N VAL A 982 31.14 7.17 -4.83
CA VAL A 982 30.76 6.40 -6.04
C VAL A 982 29.36 5.77 -5.93
N ILE A 983 28.89 5.48 -4.70
CA ILE A 983 27.56 4.90 -4.46
C ILE A 983 26.45 5.91 -4.80
N THR A 984 26.56 7.15 -4.31
CA THR A 984 25.62 8.24 -4.65
C THR A 984 25.64 8.55 -6.14
N GLU A 985 26.83 8.58 -6.73
CA GLU A 985 27.02 8.78 -8.17
C GLU A 985 26.27 7.72 -9.01
N ASN A 986 26.42 6.44 -8.64
CA ASN A 986 25.76 5.32 -9.30
C ASN A 986 24.26 5.17 -8.95
N ARG A 987 23.75 5.89 -7.94
CA ARG A 987 22.31 6.03 -7.71
C ARG A 987 21.70 7.04 -8.68
N ILE A 988 22.24 8.27 -8.70
CA ILE A 988 21.73 9.36 -9.54
C ILE A 988 21.83 9.00 -11.04
N LYS A 989 22.91 8.31 -11.47
CA LYS A 989 23.03 7.78 -12.84
C LYS A 989 21.92 6.78 -13.23
N ARG A 990 21.45 5.94 -12.31
CA ARG A 990 20.32 5.02 -12.57
C ARG A 990 19.00 5.78 -12.66
N GLU A 991 18.75 6.65 -11.68
CA GLU A 991 17.55 7.49 -11.63
C GLU A 991 17.39 8.36 -12.91
N ILE A 992 18.48 8.91 -13.46
CA ILE A 992 18.44 9.66 -14.73
C ILE A 992 18.06 8.75 -15.91
N LYS A 993 18.66 7.56 -16.02
CA LYS A 993 18.39 6.61 -17.10
C LYS A 993 16.95 6.08 -17.10
N GLU A 994 16.33 5.96 -15.92
CA GLU A 994 14.91 5.58 -15.78
C GLU A 994 13.93 6.72 -16.11
N MET A 995 14.35 7.99 -15.98
CA MET A 995 13.56 9.12 -16.47
C MET A 995 13.64 9.24 -17.99
N GLU A 996 14.82 8.97 -18.58
CA GLU A 996 15.00 8.93 -20.04
C GLU A 996 14.09 7.87 -20.68
N LYS A 997 14.04 6.65 -20.11
CA LYS A 997 13.11 5.58 -20.55
C LYS A 997 11.63 6.02 -20.57
N ARG A 998 11.15 6.66 -19.49
CA ARG A 998 9.75 7.09 -19.40
C ARG A 998 9.37 8.13 -20.45
N VAL A 999 10.27 9.06 -20.76
CA VAL A 999 10.08 10.02 -21.88
C VAL A 999 10.04 9.30 -23.23
N ILE A 1000 10.85 8.24 -23.42
CA ILE A 1000 10.83 7.41 -24.64
C ILE A 1000 9.51 6.65 -24.76
N GLU A 1001 8.97 6.12 -23.66
CA GLU A 1001 7.72 5.35 -23.62
C GLU A 1001 6.50 6.23 -23.97
N GLU A 1002 6.39 7.42 -23.37
CA GLU A 1002 5.37 8.43 -23.71
C GLU A 1002 5.37 8.80 -25.21
N VAL A 1003 6.55 9.07 -25.79
CA VAL A 1003 6.67 9.43 -27.21
C VAL A 1003 6.38 8.22 -28.13
N LYS A 1004 6.68 6.99 -27.71
CA LYS A 1004 6.27 5.76 -28.42
C LYS A 1004 4.75 5.55 -28.40
N GLU A 1005 4.10 5.80 -27.27
CA GLU A 1005 2.66 5.58 -27.11
C GLU A 1005 1.84 6.45 -28.09
N VAL A 1006 2.12 7.76 -28.13
CA VAL A 1006 1.42 8.69 -29.05
C VAL A 1006 1.70 8.37 -30.52
N ARG A 1007 2.93 7.93 -30.86
CA ARG A 1007 3.27 7.48 -32.21
C ARG A 1007 2.44 6.25 -32.63
N ASN A 1008 2.16 5.33 -31.70
CA ASN A 1008 1.33 4.16 -31.97
C ASN A 1008 -0.16 4.56 -32.14
N GLN A 1009 -0.70 5.40 -31.24
CA GLN A 1009 -2.08 5.92 -31.35
C GLN A 1009 -2.32 6.67 -32.67
N SER A 1010 -1.34 7.45 -33.13
CA SER A 1010 -1.39 8.14 -34.43
C SER A 1010 -1.49 7.15 -35.61
N ARG A 1011 -0.73 6.05 -35.57
CA ARG A 1011 -0.77 4.98 -36.59
C ARG A 1011 -2.11 4.24 -36.60
N GLU A 1012 -2.68 3.92 -35.45
CA GLU A 1012 -3.99 3.26 -35.37
C GLU A 1012 -5.12 4.15 -35.91
N THR A 1013 -5.04 5.46 -35.67
CA THR A 1013 -6.00 6.46 -36.17
C THR A 1013 -5.95 6.59 -37.69
N GLU A 1014 -4.75 6.68 -38.30
CA GLU A 1014 -4.60 6.66 -39.77
C GLU A 1014 -5.11 5.36 -40.39
N VAL A 1015 -4.87 4.20 -39.75
CA VAL A 1015 -5.36 2.90 -40.23
C VAL A 1015 -6.90 2.84 -40.16
N HIS A 1016 -7.51 3.29 -39.05
CA HIS A 1016 -8.97 3.37 -38.94
C HIS A 1016 -9.60 4.33 -39.97
N ALA A 1017 -8.97 5.47 -40.23
CA ALA A 1017 -9.43 6.41 -41.27
C ALA A 1017 -9.41 5.77 -42.68
N ARG A 1018 -8.37 4.97 -43.00
CA ARG A 1018 -8.26 4.27 -44.29
C ARG A 1018 -9.21 3.06 -44.43
N VAL A 1019 -9.66 2.47 -43.32
CA VAL A 1019 -10.62 1.35 -43.33
C VAL A 1019 -12.08 1.83 -43.46
N LYS A 1020 -12.39 3.09 -43.10
CA LYS A 1020 -13.75 3.65 -43.11
C LYS A 1020 -14.21 4.31 -44.43
N ILE A 1021 -13.66 3.90 -45.58
CA ILE A 1021 -14.17 4.30 -46.91
C ILE A 1021 -14.44 3.05 -47.76
N PRO A 1022 -15.69 2.56 -47.72
CA PRO A 1022 -16.46 2.48 -48.96
C PRO A 1022 -17.91 2.98 -48.81
N LEU A 1023 -18.59 3.19 -49.94
CA LEU A 1023 -19.95 3.76 -50.07
C LEU A 1023 -20.13 5.20 -49.58
N LEU A 1024 -19.64 6.15 -50.38
CA LEU A 1024 -20.53 7.18 -50.94
C LEU A 1024 -19.95 7.65 -52.30
N ALA A 1025 -20.27 6.87 -53.33
CA ALA A 1025 -20.20 7.35 -54.71
C ALA A 1025 -21.45 8.21 -54.99
N ASP A 1026 -21.40 8.95 -56.11
CA ASP A 1026 -22.52 9.68 -56.70
C ASP A 1026 -23.19 10.75 -55.80
N ILE A 1027 -22.61 11.96 -55.84
CA ILE A 1027 -23.25 13.09 -56.55
C ILE A 1027 -22.14 14.02 -57.07
N GLU A 1028 -22.15 14.23 -58.37
CA GLU A 1028 -21.25 15.14 -59.11
C GLU A 1028 -22.07 16.35 -59.58
N LEU A 1029 -21.51 17.57 -59.52
CA LEU A 1029 -21.62 18.65 -60.54
C LEU A 1029 -21.07 20.01 -60.02
N LEU A 1030 -20.10 20.58 -60.76
CA LEU A 1030 -19.91 22.01 -61.12
C LEU A 1030 -19.94 23.11 -60.01
N THR A 1031 -19.11 24.16 -59.95
CA THR A 1031 -17.93 24.69 -60.70
C THR A 1031 -17.28 25.79 -59.79
N LYS A 1032 -16.12 26.43 -60.03
CA LYS A 1032 -15.34 26.70 -61.27
C LYS A 1032 -13.87 27.01 -60.96
N VAL A 1033 -12.99 26.85 -61.97
CA VAL A 1033 -11.53 27.05 -61.86
C VAL A 1033 -11.08 28.52 -61.93
N LYS A 1034 -10.16 28.90 -61.03
CA LYS A 1034 -9.01 29.82 -61.23
C LYS A 1034 -7.96 29.55 -60.12
N GLY A 1035 -6.65 29.38 -60.35
CA GLY A 1035 -5.91 29.13 -61.59
C GLY A 1035 -4.68 30.02 -61.80
N CYS A 1036 -3.48 29.51 -61.43
CA CYS A 1036 -2.13 30.08 -61.74
C CYS A 1036 -1.79 31.46 -61.12
N SER A 1037 -0.53 31.89 -60.97
CA SER A 1037 0.81 31.25 -61.08
C SER A 1037 1.78 31.96 -60.12
N ILE A 1038 2.96 31.38 -59.87
CA ILE A 1038 4.15 32.14 -59.44
C ILE A 1038 4.64 33.01 -60.60
N THR A 1039 5.10 34.23 -60.28
CA THR A 1039 6.09 35.03 -61.01
C THR A 1039 6.95 35.78 -59.99
#